data_AF-A0A928PXW7-F1
#
_entry.id   AF-A0A928PXW7-F1
#
_cell.length_a   1.000
_cell.length_b   1.000
_cell.length_c   1.000
_cell.angle_alpha   90.00
_cell.angle_beta   90.00
_cell.angle_gamma   90.00
#
_symmetry.space_group_name_H-M   'P 1'
#
loop_
_entity.id
_entity.type
_entity.pdbx_description
1 polymer ?
#
loop_
_entity_poly.entity_id
_entity_poly.type
_entity_poly.pdbx_seq_one_letter_code
_entity_poly.pdbx_strand_id
1 'polypeptide(L)'
;MKKFKRFCVIVLAITFILCTALTSAVYAAPTAVNTVQDGVSVKAGDEFSFYVDLTSPYTLKEISAVVLYDTLALDLLTYDPSVAMSYINTNYEPPMESTQNGNGIEFKVESEKPMDFTNQNRFLELKFRANRNTTINIQFYFNRMVASDNAVLIADKDFILDSSVTWETTIQFLNVTKPLMSDCEFLLSESSYTYDGNEKKPVVSVIYNHTVLTKDVHYTVAYSNNINPGTATVTVTGIGNYAGTKTLNFTITESQPQKISVADCTITLDKTVYTYDGSAKKPLVTVKHGTTILLNGLDYLVSYSNNINAGTATATITGIGNYTGTASKTFVIQGVKTDDFIWGTDNWNFNNAAPTYFPHTKFKDQINDHYMNALKQNLTNTEYYAIFEGPYCWLNNQWGGSCYGMSSLTLLAKHGYLPYGNYQASATKLNDFAAPVDNKEISSLITYYQMLQIKDVIQQQYRTVPHRSHETNIKDIISTLDQYTKCIICFEKDGWGAHAILAYDYEYGSWTFNGVTYDGCIVVCDPNSSISYNKEANIYFNSKTYNWAIPFYNYASISSAKGARFMYVGANIDEINQGGYLSGSAHSTVNNYVARIDAAAISEDRTVSKVVGTNGHYMAQASAPGEIVEDYSYIVGSESKGTAGYNIYDANAAYKVKQDTPVELSLSMDYDNCYLTGSSMAGTSVVFDKNGYVEVLGEAADFSLSMTFDENYPTSWFTLSIEGTGASNASLKMEKDGYVLTSDNLSDITVSSCNKDVSANASFSTNYPSVFIYEINETTIGVKADTDNNGTYETVIKTESETVLLGDVNLDNKLNIKDATAIQKHLATVITLDSKALSVADFNEDGKLNIKDVTSIQKRLAGIL
;
A
#
# COMPACT_ATOMS: atom_id res chain seq x y z
N MET A 1 -41.59 13.61 -33.24
CA MET A 1 -42.92 13.59 -33.92
C MET A 1 -42.67 13.80 -35.41
N LYS A 2 -43.08 13.00 -36.38
CA LYS A 2 -44.02 11.88 -36.49
C LYS A 2 -43.33 10.86 -37.41
N LYS A 3 -43.21 9.57 -37.05
CA LYS A 3 -44.26 8.55 -37.24
C LYS A 3 -44.94 8.67 -38.62
N PHE A 4 -44.55 7.83 -39.58
CA PHE A 4 -45.44 6.94 -40.36
C PHE A 4 -44.56 6.14 -41.36
N LYS A 5 -43.65 5.33 -40.80
CA LYS A 5 -43.25 4.07 -41.44
C LYS A 5 -44.44 3.12 -41.32
N ARG A 6 -44.64 2.31 -42.38
CA ARG A 6 -45.58 1.20 -42.58
C ARG A 6 -46.87 1.52 -43.33
N PHE A 7 -47.17 0.57 -44.21
CA PHE A 7 -48.48 0.02 -44.56
C PHE A 7 -49.16 0.55 -45.83
N CYS A 8 -49.46 -0.42 -46.69
CA CYS A 8 -50.52 -0.43 -47.69
C CYS A 8 -50.26 0.35 -48.98
N VAL A 9 -49.58 -0.26 -49.96
CA VAL A 9 -50.23 -0.70 -51.23
C VAL A 9 -49.44 -1.89 -51.79
N ILE A 10 -49.86 -3.07 -51.35
CA ILE A 10 -49.57 -4.41 -51.89
C ILE A 10 -50.70 -4.86 -52.85
N VAL A 11 -51.71 -4.03 -53.15
CA VAL A 11 -53.05 -4.58 -53.44
C VAL A 11 -53.51 -4.52 -54.91
N LEU A 12 -52.73 -3.99 -55.86
CA LEU A 12 -53.15 -3.96 -57.27
C LEU A 12 -52.04 -4.53 -58.16
N ALA A 13 -51.84 -5.82 -58.11
CA ALA A 13 -52.62 -6.77 -58.89
C ALA A 13 -52.22 -6.75 -60.37
N ILE A 14 -51.49 -7.75 -60.83
CA ILE A 14 -52.06 -9.11 -61.04
C ILE A 14 -53.08 -9.09 -62.20
N THR A 15 -53.16 -8.01 -63.00
CA THR A 15 -54.16 -7.93 -64.08
C THR A 15 -53.60 -8.08 -65.50
N PHE A 16 -52.28 -8.21 -65.70
CA PHE A 16 -51.71 -8.25 -67.06
C PHE A 16 -50.75 -9.42 -67.34
N ILE A 17 -50.85 -10.50 -66.54
CA ILE A 17 -50.19 -11.80 -66.81
C ILE A 17 -51.24 -12.80 -67.38
N LEU A 18 -52.30 -12.30 -68.01
CA LEU A 18 -53.29 -13.06 -68.78
C LEU A 18 -53.24 -12.59 -70.24
N CYS A 19 -53.25 -13.56 -71.17
CA CYS A 19 -53.08 -13.43 -72.63
C CYS A 19 -51.61 -13.32 -73.06
N THR A 20 -50.89 -14.38 -73.40
CA THR A 20 -51.26 -15.49 -74.28
C THR A 20 -50.48 -16.75 -73.91
N ALA A 21 -51.07 -17.59 -73.07
CA ALA A 21 -50.83 -19.02 -73.11
C ALA A 21 -51.51 -19.55 -74.39
N LEU A 22 -50.72 -20.05 -75.34
CA LEU A 22 -51.22 -20.86 -76.44
C LEU A 22 -50.38 -22.14 -76.49
N THR A 23 -50.99 -23.16 -75.88
CA THR A 23 -50.70 -24.59 -76.00
C THR A 23 -49.26 -24.99 -75.74
N SER A 24 -48.80 -24.73 -74.52
CA SER A 24 -47.81 -25.60 -73.87
C SER A 24 -48.40 -27.00 -73.81
N ALA A 25 -47.84 -27.94 -74.57
CA ALA A 25 -47.94 -29.34 -74.17
C ALA A 25 -47.36 -29.40 -72.75
N VAL A 26 -48.21 -29.70 -71.77
CA VAL A 26 -47.79 -29.89 -70.38
C VAL A 26 -47.01 -31.19 -70.35
N TYR A 27 -45.73 -31.05 -70.67
CA TYR A 27 -44.76 -32.10 -70.66
C TYR A 27 -44.41 -32.39 -69.20
N ALA A 28 -44.60 -33.63 -68.75
CA ALA A 28 -44.14 -34.05 -67.43
C ALA A 28 -42.64 -33.74 -67.29
N ALA A 29 -42.23 -33.16 -66.16
CA ALA A 29 -40.85 -32.73 -65.98
C ALA A 29 -39.90 -33.94 -66.07
N PRO A 30 -38.73 -33.81 -66.72
CA PRO A 30 -37.70 -34.83 -66.68
C PRO A 30 -37.27 -35.03 -65.22
N THR A 31 -37.01 -36.28 -64.85
CA THR A 31 -36.56 -36.67 -63.51
C THR A 31 -35.11 -37.11 -63.59
N ALA A 32 -34.25 -36.52 -62.77
CA ALA A 32 -32.87 -36.97 -62.61
C ALA A 32 -32.73 -37.70 -61.27
N VAL A 33 -32.02 -38.83 -61.31
CA VAL A 33 -31.63 -39.58 -60.12
C VAL A 33 -30.12 -39.63 -60.11
N ASN A 34 -29.54 -39.07 -59.05
CA ASN A 34 -28.10 -39.08 -58.85
C ASN A 34 -27.72 -40.39 -58.17
N THR A 35 -26.79 -41.13 -58.77
CA THR A 35 -26.30 -42.40 -58.24
C THR A 35 -24.77 -42.31 -58.11
N VAL A 36 -24.25 -42.52 -56.90
CA VAL A 36 -22.81 -42.78 -56.71
C VAL A 36 -22.63 -44.28 -56.88
N GLN A 37 -21.63 -44.73 -57.64
CA GLN A 37 -21.36 -46.17 -57.74
C GLN A 37 -21.09 -46.73 -56.34
N ASP A 38 -22.00 -47.60 -55.90
CA ASP A 38 -21.91 -48.52 -54.77
C ASP A 38 -21.25 -47.97 -53.51
N GLY A 39 -22.11 -47.41 -52.65
CA GLY A 39 -21.70 -46.74 -51.43
C GLY A 39 -20.93 -47.61 -50.45
N VAL A 40 -19.66 -47.24 -50.20
CA VAL A 40 -18.95 -47.37 -48.92
C VAL A 40 -17.77 -46.39 -48.93
N SER A 41 -17.69 -45.48 -47.96
CA SER A 41 -16.53 -44.64 -47.57
C SER A 41 -15.30 -44.53 -48.53
N VAL A 42 -15.17 -43.40 -49.24
CA VAL A 42 -13.98 -43.03 -50.03
C VAL A 42 -12.95 -42.31 -49.13
N LYS A 43 -11.65 -42.65 -49.21
CA LYS A 43 -10.62 -42.02 -48.36
C LYS A 43 -10.02 -40.79 -49.02
N ALA A 44 -9.48 -39.86 -48.23
CA ALA A 44 -8.64 -38.80 -48.75
C ALA A 44 -7.47 -39.40 -49.57
N GLY A 45 -7.36 -38.96 -50.83
CA GLY A 45 -6.44 -39.46 -51.85
C GLY A 45 -7.12 -40.28 -52.95
N ASP A 46 -8.26 -40.91 -52.66
CA ASP A 46 -8.93 -41.82 -53.58
C ASP A 46 -9.78 -41.07 -54.62
N GLU A 47 -9.90 -41.66 -55.81
CA GLU A 47 -10.75 -41.17 -56.89
C GLU A 47 -12.07 -41.93 -56.93
N PHE A 48 -13.18 -41.24 -57.14
CA PHE A 48 -14.51 -41.85 -57.28
C PHE A 48 -15.34 -41.17 -58.36
N SER A 49 -16.31 -41.91 -58.92
CA SER A 49 -17.23 -41.41 -59.94
C SER A 49 -18.61 -41.12 -59.36
N PHE A 50 -19.15 -39.97 -59.72
CA PHE A 50 -20.50 -39.51 -59.45
C PHE A 50 -21.30 -39.52 -60.75
N TYR A 51 -22.41 -40.23 -60.76
CA TYR A 51 -23.26 -40.37 -61.93
C TYR A 51 -24.57 -39.61 -61.77
N VAL A 52 -24.98 -38.97 -62.86
CA VAL A 52 -26.30 -38.38 -63.01
C VAL A 52 -27.02 -39.19 -64.06
N ASP A 53 -28.08 -39.89 -63.68
CA ASP A 53 -28.94 -40.59 -64.61
C ASP A 53 -30.23 -39.79 -64.81
N LEU A 54 -30.60 -39.51 -66.07
CA LEU A 54 -31.75 -38.71 -66.47
C LEU A 54 -32.82 -39.58 -67.12
N THR A 55 -34.07 -39.35 -66.74
CA THR A 55 -35.26 -39.88 -67.42
C THR A 55 -36.15 -38.71 -67.85
N SER A 56 -36.52 -38.64 -69.12
CA SER A 56 -37.38 -37.61 -69.70
C SER A 56 -38.47 -38.29 -70.53
N PRO A 57 -39.77 -38.01 -70.33
CA PRO A 57 -40.85 -38.67 -71.06
C PRO A 57 -40.94 -38.30 -72.56
N TYR A 58 -40.02 -37.47 -73.05
CA TYR A 58 -39.87 -37.03 -74.43
C TYR A 58 -38.40 -36.77 -74.73
N THR A 59 -38.09 -36.71 -76.03
CA THR A 59 -36.74 -36.41 -76.50
C THR A 59 -36.40 -34.92 -76.33
N LEU A 60 -35.12 -34.63 -76.11
CA LEU A 60 -34.58 -33.31 -75.81
C LEU A 60 -33.64 -32.86 -76.93
N LYS A 61 -33.53 -31.56 -77.19
CA LYS A 61 -32.52 -31.03 -78.13
C LYS A 61 -31.49 -30.13 -77.46
N GLU A 62 -31.78 -29.64 -76.26
CA GLU A 62 -30.84 -28.83 -75.47
C GLU A 62 -31.00 -29.12 -73.98
N ILE A 63 -29.87 -29.22 -73.28
CA ILE A 63 -29.79 -29.37 -71.83
C ILE A 63 -28.65 -28.48 -71.30
N SER A 64 -28.94 -27.66 -70.30
CA SER A 64 -27.96 -26.91 -69.51
C SER A 64 -28.14 -27.25 -68.03
N ALA A 65 -27.04 -27.54 -67.32
CA ALA A 65 -27.02 -27.98 -65.92
C ALA A 65 -25.78 -27.50 -65.18
N VAL A 66 -25.84 -27.42 -63.84
CA VAL A 66 -24.73 -27.02 -62.99
C VAL A 66 -24.54 -28.01 -61.85
N VAL A 67 -23.28 -28.23 -61.48
CA VAL A 67 -22.90 -29.07 -60.34
C VAL A 67 -22.06 -28.28 -59.37
N LEU A 68 -22.52 -28.17 -58.11
CA LEU A 68 -21.82 -27.52 -57.01
C LEU A 68 -21.22 -28.57 -56.07
N TYR A 69 -19.98 -28.35 -55.63
CA TYR A 69 -19.30 -29.21 -54.68
C TYR A 69 -18.29 -28.41 -53.83
N ASP A 70 -17.87 -28.94 -52.67
CA ASP A 70 -16.81 -28.32 -51.86
C ASP A 70 -15.45 -28.52 -52.52
N THR A 71 -14.95 -27.50 -53.21
CA THR A 71 -13.64 -27.51 -53.91
C THR A 71 -12.44 -27.61 -52.96
N LEU A 72 -12.62 -27.37 -51.65
CA LEU A 72 -11.57 -27.63 -50.65
C LEU A 72 -11.55 -29.10 -50.22
N ALA A 73 -12.62 -29.84 -50.48
CA ALA A 73 -12.74 -31.24 -50.12
C ALA A 73 -12.63 -32.19 -51.32
N LEU A 74 -12.98 -31.75 -52.53
CA LEU A 74 -12.88 -32.52 -53.76
C LEU A 74 -12.15 -31.76 -54.87
N ASP A 75 -11.27 -32.46 -55.57
CA ASP A 75 -10.77 -32.04 -56.88
C ASP A 75 -11.58 -32.74 -57.98
N LEU A 76 -12.21 -31.97 -58.88
CA LEU A 76 -12.81 -32.52 -60.09
C LEU A 76 -11.68 -32.86 -61.07
N LEU A 77 -11.51 -34.14 -61.35
CA LEU A 77 -10.44 -34.63 -62.21
C LEU A 77 -10.86 -34.62 -63.67
N THR A 78 -12.01 -35.21 -63.96
CA THR A 78 -12.58 -35.33 -65.30
C THR A 78 -14.10 -35.31 -65.24
N TYR A 79 -14.71 -34.86 -66.32
CA TYR A 79 -16.12 -35.07 -66.59
C TYR A 79 -16.26 -35.57 -68.02
N ASP A 80 -17.16 -36.52 -68.23
CA ASP A 80 -17.40 -37.08 -69.55
C ASP A 80 -18.91 -37.17 -69.82
N PRO A 81 -19.45 -36.36 -70.74
CA PRO A 81 -20.84 -36.46 -71.15
C PRO A 81 -21.09 -37.61 -72.13
N SER A 82 -20.03 -38.15 -72.76
CA SER A 82 -20.13 -39.24 -73.73
C SER A 82 -20.52 -40.58 -73.08
N VAL A 83 -20.51 -40.65 -71.74
CA VAL A 83 -20.98 -41.84 -70.99
C VAL A 83 -22.50 -42.06 -71.14
N ALA A 84 -23.24 -41.07 -71.67
CA ALA A 84 -24.64 -41.18 -72.10
C ALA A 84 -24.88 -41.91 -73.44
N MET A 85 -23.83 -42.34 -74.13
CA MET A 85 -23.89 -42.81 -75.53
C MET A 85 -24.28 -44.27 -75.77
N SER A 86 -24.77 -45.01 -74.77
CA SER A 86 -25.39 -46.32 -75.07
C SER A 86 -26.87 -46.23 -75.45
N TYR A 87 -27.51 -45.07 -75.30
CA TYR A 87 -28.98 -44.97 -75.44
C TYR A 87 -29.51 -43.75 -76.19
N ILE A 88 -28.65 -42.89 -76.75
CA ILE A 88 -29.05 -41.97 -77.83
C ILE A 88 -28.78 -42.71 -79.14
N ASN A 89 -29.85 -43.16 -79.79
CA ASN A 89 -29.86 -44.09 -80.93
C ASN A 89 -29.36 -43.46 -82.24
N THR A 90 -28.23 -42.73 -82.19
CA THR A 90 -27.50 -42.16 -83.33
C THR A 90 -26.03 -42.04 -82.97
N ASN A 91 -25.10 -42.51 -83.82
CA ASN A 91 -23.64 -42.35 -83.71
C ASN A 91 -23.20 -40.87 -83.88
N TYR A 92 -23.80 -39.97 -83.11
CA TYR A 92 -23.63 -38.53 -83.18
C TYR A 92 -23.45 -38.01 -81.76
N GLU A 93 -22.26 -37.54 -81.44
CA GLU A 93 -21.91 -36.91 -80.17
C GLU A 93 -22.22 -35.40 -80.26
N PRO A 94 -23.26 -34.90 -79.57
CA PRO A 94 -23.46 -33.46 -79.52
C PRO A 94 -22.33 -32.80 -78.72
N PRO A 95 -21.78 -31.68 -79.18
CA PRO A 95 -20.75 -30.97 -78.43
C PRO A 95 -21.32 -30.50 -77.09
N MET A 96 -20.60 -30.80 -75.99
CA MET A 96 -20.85 -30.21 -74.69
C MET A 96 -19.88 -29.05 -74.48
N GLU A 97 -20.44 -27.88 -74.18
CA GLU A 97 -19.68 -26.76 -73.64
C GLU A 97 -19.75 -26.82 -72.11
N SER A 98 -18.63 -26.53 -71.45
CA SER A 98 -18.59 -26.47 -69.99
C SER A 98 -17.82 -25.25 -69.51
N THR A 99 -18.30 -24.60 -68.46
CA THR A 99 -17.64 -23.44 -67.85
C THR A 99 -17.53 -23.65 -66.34
N GLN A 100 -16.30 -23.60 -65.81
CA GLN A 100 -16.06 -23.62 -64.38
C GLN A 100 -16.42 -22.25 -63.78
N ASN A 101 -17.37 -22.23 -62.85
CA ASN A 101 -17.84 -21.01 -62.19
C ASN A 101 -17.72 -21.18 -60.67
N GLY A 102 -16.59 -20.73 -60.11
CA GLY A 102 -16.35 -20.77 -58.67
C GLY A 102 -16.40 -22.18 -58.08
N ASN A 103 -17.36 -22.42 -57.20
CA ASN A 103 -17.58 -23.69 -56.48
C ASN A 103 -18.40 -24.72 -57.27
N GLY A 104 -18.54 -24.54 -58.58
CA GLY A 104 -19.15 -25.55 -59.44
C GLY A 104 -18.82 -25.40 -60.92
N ILE A 105 -19.38 -26.32 -61.70
CA ILE A 105 -19.20 -26.40 -63.14
C ILE A 105 -20.56 -26.41 -63.84
N GLU A 106 -20.72 -25.53 -64.82
CA GLU A 106 -21.89 -25.49 -65.69
C GLU A 106 -21.60 -26.24 -66.98
N PHE A 107 -22.59 -26.98 -67.45
CA PHE A 107 -22.56 -27.77 -68.67
C PHE A 107 -23.73 -27.37 -69.57
N LYS A 108 -23.48 -27.31 -70.88
CA LYS A 108 -24.50 -27.07 -71.90
C LYS A 108 -24.28 -28.03 -73.07
N VAL A 109 -25.33 -28.76 -73.43
CA VAL A 109 -25.36 -29.66 -74.59
C VAL A 109 -26.48 -29.19 -75.50
N GLU A 110 -26.15 -28.91 -76.76
CA GLU A 110 -27.10 -28.65 -77.82
C GLU A 110 -26.90 -29.69 -78.93
N SER A 111 -28.00 -30.30 -79.36
CA SER A 111 -28.00 -31.32 -80.39
C SER A 111 -28.99 -30.98 -81.50
N GLU A 112 -28.54 -31.03 -82.75
CA GLU A 112 -29.41 -30.93 -83.92
C GLU A 112 -30.35 -32.14 -84.06
N LYS A 113 -30.01 -33.28 -83.42
CA LYS A 113 -30.85 -34.49 -83.38
C LYS A 113 -31.49 -34.69 -82.00
N PRO A 114 -32.75 -35.12 -81.92
CA PRO A 114 -33.43 -35.44 -80.67
C PRO A 114 -32.65 -36.46 -79.79
N MET A 115 -32.26 -36.08 -78.58
CA MET A 115 -31.66 -36.91 -77.53
C MET A 115 -32.75 -37.64 -76.75
N ASP A 116 -32.70 -38.98 -76.70
CA ASP A 116 -33.74 -39.80 -76.06
C ASP A 116 -33.35 -40.24 -74.64
N PHE A 117 -34.06 -39.72 -73.65
CA PHE A 117 -33.94 -40.11 -72.24
C PHE A 117 -35.24 -40.75 -71.73
N THR A 118 -36.10 -41.31 -72.59
CA THR A 118 -37.39 -41.91 -72.18
C THR A 118 -37.28 -43.06 -71.19
N ASN A 119 -36.12 -43.70 -71.12
CA ASN A 119 -35.72 -44.59 -70.03
C ASN A 119 -34.61 -43.94 -69.20
N GLN A 120 -34.46 -44.34 -67.94
CA GLN A 120 -33.41 -43.83 -67.05
C GLN A 120 -32.03 -44.15 -67.63
N ASN A 121 -31.40 -43.15 -68.21
CA ASN A 121 -30.12 -43.27 -68.91
C ASN A 121 -29.11 -42.34 -68.26
N ARG A 122 -27.87 -42.79 -68.18
CA ARG A 122 -26.77 -41.96 -67.69
C ARG A 122 -26.63 -40.71 -68.55
N PHE A 123 -26.58 -39.55 -67.92
CA PHE A 123 -26.42 -38.25 -68.57
C PHE A 123 -24.99 -37.71 -68.36
N LEU A 124 -24.43 -37.89 -67.17
CA LEU A 124 -23.12 -37.33 -66.82
C LEU A 124 -22.37 -38.24 -65.86
N GLU A 125 -21.07 -38.40 -66.07
CA GLU A 125 -20.12 -38.91 -65.09
C GLU A 125 -19.14 -37.81 -64.70
N LEU A 126 -18.98 -37.61 -63.39
CA LEU A 126 -17.97 -36.73 -62.80
C LEU A 126 -17.01 -37.57 -61.97
N LYS A 127 -15.71 -37.46 -62.23
CA LYS A 127 -14.69 -38.14 -61.43
C LYS A 127 -14.01 -37.16 -60.49
N PHE A 128 -14.09 -37.42 -59.19
CA PHE A 128 -13.50 -36.60 -58.15
C PHE A 128 -12.36 -37.32 -57.45
N ARG A 129 -11.40 -36.56 -56.90
CA ARG A 129 -10.49 -37.03 -55.85
C ARG A 129 -10.87 -36.40 -54.52
N ALA A 130 -10.97 -37.21 -53.46
CA ALA A 130 -11.20 -36.69 -52.12
C ALA A 130 -9.89 -36.15 -51.52
N ASN A 131 -9.88 -34.93 -50.99
CA ASN A 131 -8.66 -34.28 -50.49
C ASN A 131 -8.55 -34.27 -48.97
N ARG A 132 -9.65 -34.44 -48.25
CA ARG A 132 -9.67 -34.46 -46.79
C ARG A 132 -10.86 -35.25 -46.27
N ASN A 133 -10.71 -35.76 -45.06
CA ASN A 133 -11.77 -36.50 -44.38
C ASN A 133 -12.80 -35.51 -43.80
N THR A 134 -13.86 -35.25 -44.55
CA THR A 134 -15.00 -34.43 -44.15
C THR A 134 -16.28 -34.96 -44.79
N THR A 135 -17.44 -34.60 -44.27
CA THR A 135 -18.70 -34.81 -44.97
C THR A 135 -18.79 -33.81 -46.12
N ILE A 136 -19.12 -34.30 -47.32
CA ILE A 136 -19.15 -33.49 -48.55
C ILE A 136 -20.54 -33.58 -49.16
N ASN A 137 -21.11 -32.44 -49.53
CA ASN A 137 -22.35 -32.35 -50.28
C ASN A 137 -22.04 -31.98 -51.74
N ILE A 138 -22.55 -32.77 -52.68
CA ILE A 138 -22.53 -32.47 -54.12
C ILE A 138 -23.98 -32.21 -54.54
N GLN A 139 -24.24 -31.06 -55.17
CA GLN A 139 -25.56 -30.64 -55.63
C GLN A 139 -25.57 -30.57 -57.15
N PHE A 140 -26.63 -31.05 -57.79
CA PHE A 140 -26.83 -31.02 -59.24
C PHE A 140 -28.18 -30.36 -59.56
N TYR A 141 -28.22 -29.43 -60.51
CA TYR A 141 -29.45 -28.79 -60.97
C TYR A 141 -29.44 -28.46 -62.46
N PHE A 142 -30.62 -28.46 -63.08
CA PHE A 142 -30.80 -28.03 -64.48
C PHE A 142 -31.09 -26.52 -64.54
N ASN A 143 -30.37 -25.82 -65.40
CA ASN A 143 -30.62 -24.41 -65.71
C ASN A 143 -31.63 -24.24 -66.85
N ARG A 144 -31.55 -25.09 -67.89
CA ARG A 144 -32.43 -25.01 -69.06
C ARG A 144 -32.58 -26.36 -69.75
N MET A 145 -33.79 -26.69 -70.17
CA MET A 145 -34.04 -27.86 -71.03
C MET A 145 -35.01 -27.49 -72.15
N VAL A 146 -34.76 -28.01 -73.35
CA VAL A 146 -35.62 -27.76 -74.52
C VAL A 146 -35.98 -29.09 -75.17
N ALA A 147 -37.28 -29.34 -75.32
CA ALA A 147 -37.81 -30.51 -76.03
C ALA A 147 -37.55 -30.40 -77.54
N SER A 148 -37.50 -31.55 -78.20
CA SER A 148 -37.19 -31.63 -79.64
C SER A 148 -38.18 -30.93 -80.55
N ASP A 149 -39.42 -30.70 -80.11
CA ASP A 149 -40.45 -29.94 -80.82
C ASP A 149 -40.33 -28.42 -80.60
N ASN A 150 -39.19 -27.96 -80.08
CA ASN A 150 -38.86 -26.58 -79.71
C ASN A 150 -39.65 -26.01 -78.52
N ALA A 151 -40.40 -26.82 -77.77
CA ALA A 151 -40.97 -26.37 -76.50
C ALA A 151 -39.85 -26.16 -75.47
N VAL A 152 -39.67 -24.91 -75.02
CA VAL A 152 -38.76 -24.56 -73.92
C VAL A 152 -39.44 -24.93 -72.62
N LEU A 153 -38.81 -25.84 -71.87
CA LEU A 153 -39.34 -26.35 -70.62
C LEU A 153 -38.78 -25.47 -69.50
N ILE A 154 -39.60 -24.54 -69.03
CA ILE A 154 -39.33 -23.79 -67.81
C ILE A 154 -40.07 -24.55 -66.71
N ALA A 155 -39.32 -25.20 -65.80
CA ALA A 155 -39.91 -25.83 -64.64
C ALA A 155 -40.49 -24.73 -63.74
N ASP A 156 -41.81 -24.67 -63.69
CA ASP A 156 -42.61 -23.68 -62.96
C ASP A 156 -42.41 -23.85 -61.43
N LYS A 157 -41.44 -23.13 -60.88
CA LYS A 157 -41.47 -22.58 -59.51
C LYS A 157 -41.24 -21.10 -59.69
N ASP A 158 -42.13 -20.22 -59.31
CA ASP A 158 -43.28 -20.37 -58.46
C ASP A 158 -44.53 -19.94 -59.24
N PHE A 159 -45.61 -19.64 -58.53
CA PHE A 159 -46.10 -18.30 -58.78
C PHE A 159 -44.94 -17.30 -58.52
N ILE A 160 -44.02 -17.11 -59.51
CA ILE A 160 -42.60 -16.73 -59.33
C ILE A 160 -42.43 -15.45 -58.52
N LEU A 161 -41.70 -15.57 -57.42
CA LEU A 161 -40.83 -14.52 -56.88
C LEU A 161 -39.78 -15.23 -56.02
N ASP A 162 -38.61 -15.46 -56.60
CA ASP A 162 -37.44 -16.00 -55.91
C ASP A 162 -37.66 -17.38 -55.25
N SER A 163 -37.57 -18.49 -55.99
CA SER A 163 -37.24 -19.77 -55.37
C SER A 163 -36.69 -20.84 -56.32
N SER A 164 -35.51 -21.31 -55.95
CA SER A 164 -35.00 -22.68 -56.06
C SER A 164 -36.01 -23.76 -56.49
N VAL A 165 -35.84 -24.38 -57.66
CA VAL A 165 -36.20 -25.81 -57.86
C VAL A 165 -34.98 -26.66 -57.53
N THR A 166 -34.73 -26.83 -56.24
CA THR A 166 -33.77 -27.79 -55.69
C THR A 166 -34.38 -29.20 -55.68
N TRP A 167 -33.73 -30.14 -56.36
CA TRP A 167 -33.93 -31.58 -56.13
C TRP A 167 -32.84 -32.05 -55.17
N GLU A 168 -33.09 -31.96 -53.86
CA GLU A 168 -32.18 -32.50 -52.84
C GLU A 168 -32.46 -33.99 -52.67
N THR A 169 -31.49 -34.84 -53.01
CA THR A 169 -31.47 -36.24 -52.58
C THR A 169 -30.44 -36.40 -51.46
N THR A 170 -30.88 -36.94 -50.33
CA THR A 170 -30.06 -37.25 -49.14
C THR A 170 -30.11 -38.76 -48.93
N ILE A 171 -28.97 -39.46 -48.93
CA ILE A 171 -28.91 -40.88 -48.56
C ILE A 171 -27.89 -41.11 -47.42
N GLN A 172 -28.28 -42.01 -46.51
CA GLN A 172 -27.71 -42.34 -45.21
C GLN A 172 -26.47 -43.27 -45.19
N PHE A 173 -25.80 -43.20 -44.04
CA PHE A 173 -24.58 -43.83 -43.47
C PHE A 173 -24.01 -45.14 -44.05
N LEU A 174 -22.66 -45.21 -44.08
CA LEU A 174 -21.91 -46.43 -43.75
C LEU A 174 -20.65 -46.12 -42.93
N ASN A 175 -20.58 -46.72 -41.75
CA ASN A 175 -19.39 -46.87 -40.91
C ASN A 175 -18.62 -48.11 -41.36
N VAL A 176 -17.32 -48.01 -41.59
CA VAL A 176 -16.39 -49.11 -41.28
C VAL A 176 -15.14 -48.52 -40.68
N THR A 177 -15.07 -48.49 -39.35
CA THR A 177 -13.79 -48.46 -38.66
C THR A 177 -13.79 -49.58 -37.63
N LYS A 178 -12.78 -50.44 -37.70
CA LYS A 178 -12.33 -51.27 -36.57
C LYS A 178 -12.42 -50.44 -35.27
N PRO A 179 -12.76 -51.03 -34.09
CA PRO A 179 -12.84 -50.25 -32.86
C PRO A 179 -11.61 -49.37 -32.72
N LEU A 180 -11.83 -48.07 -32.57
CA LEU A 180 -10.74 -47.13 -32.60
C LEU A 180 -10.02 -47.16 -31.26
N MET A 181 -8.71 -46.93 -31.29
CA MET A 181 -7.98 -46.66 -30.05
C MET A 181 -8.57 -45.46 -29.27
N SER A 182 -9.38 -44.59 -29.88
CA SER A 182 -10.13 -43.56 -29.15
C SER A 182 -11.22 -44.11 -28.22
N ASP A 183 -11.71 -45.32 -28.48
CA ASP A 183 -12.86 -45.94 -27.81
C ASP A 183 -12.43 -46.92 -26.70
N CYS A 184 -11.11 -47.04 -26.49
CA CYS A 184 -10.51 -47.90 -25.46
C CYS A 184 -10.13 -47.07 -24.22
N GLU A 185 -10.05 -47.73 -23.06
CA GLU A 185 -9.46 -47.17 -21.85
C GLU A 185 -7.95 -47.50 -21.79
N PHE A 186 -7.15 -46.57 -21.27
CA PHE A 186 -5.69 -46.71 -21.21
C PHE A 186 -5.16 -46.43 -19.81
N LEU A 187 -4.29 -47.30 -19.32
CA LEU A 187 -3.50 -47.08 -18.13
C LEU A 187 -2.01 -47.16 -18.46
N LEU A 188 -1.24 -46.18 -17.99
CA LEU A 188 0.21 -46.26 -17.93
C LEU A 188 0.64 -46.84 -16.58
N SER A 189 1.68 -47.68 -16.55
CA SER A 189 2.26 -48.16 -15.30
C SER A 189 2.75 -47.04 -14.40
N GLU A 190 3.16 -45.92 -15.01
CA GLU A 190 3.58 -44.70 -14.32
C GLU A 190 3.41 -43.50 -15.28
N SER A 191 3.03 -42.34 -14.75
CA SER A 191 2.77 -41.12 -15.53
C SER A 191 3.87 -40.05 -15.41
N SER A 192 4.92 -40.32 -14.61
CA SER A 192 6.00 -39.38 -14.32
C SER A 192 7.31 -40.13 -14.05
N TYR A 193 8.44 -39.63 -14.58
CA TYR A 193 9.79 -40.16 -14.35
C TYR A 193 10.78 -39.03 -14.08
N THR A 194 11.89 -39.32 -13.39
CA THR A 194 13.05 -38.43 -13.29
C THR A 194 14.07 -38.73 -14.39
N TYR A 195 14.65 -37.68 -14.97
CA TYR A 195 15.70 -37.77 -15.98
C TYR A 195 16.97 -38.44 -15.42
N ASP A 196 17.37 -39.58 -15.99
CA ASP A 196 18.59 -40.32 -15.66
C ASP A 196 19.45 -40.65 -16.89
N GLY A 197 19.15 -40.02 -18.04
CA GLY A 197 19.83 -40.25 -19.30
C GLY A 197 19.39 -41.51 -20.08
N ASN A 198 18.48 -42.33 -19.53
CA ASN A 198 17.98 -43.54 -20.20
C ASN A 198 16.55 -43.37 -20.71
N GLU A 199 16.20 -44.17 -21.73
CA GLU A 199 14.84 -44.22 -22.28
C GLU A 199 13.80 -44.66 -21.23
N LYS A 200 12.70 -43.93 -21.14
CA LYS A 200 11.52 -44.26 -20.32
C LYS A 200 10.44 -44.91 -21.16
N LYS A 201 9.97 -46.10 -20.77
CA LYS A 201 8.95 -46.86 -21.50
C LYS A 201 7.90 -47.42 -20.54
N PRO A 202 6.95 -46.59 -20.06
CA PRO A 202 5.86 -47.08 -19.21
C PRO A 202 5.06 -48.17 -19.93
N VAL A 203 4.69 -49.21 -19.20
CA VAL A 203 3.85 -50.29 -19.74
C VAL A 203 2.45 -49.74 -19.99
N VAL A 204 1.86 -50.07 -21.15
CA VAL A 204 0.52 -49.62 -21.54
C VAL A 204 -0.47 -50.77 -21.46
N SER A 205 -1.49 -50.61 -20.61
CA SER A 205 -2.66 -51.49 -20.54
C SER A 205 -3.81 -50.88 -21.33
N VAL A 206 -4.36 -51.64 -22.31
CA VAL A 206 -5.47 -51.19 -23.18
C VAL A 206 -6.69 -52.07 -22.93
N ILE A 207 -7.84 -51.46 -22.63
CA ILE A 207 -9.08 -52.17 -22.29
C ILE A 207 -10.19 -51.72 -23.25
N TYR A 208 -10.88 -52.69 -23.87
CA TYR A 208 -12.06 -52.45 -24.72
C TYR A 208 -13.20 -53.36 -24.28
N ASN A 209 -14.38 -52.80 -23.97
CA ASN A 209 -15.54 -53.55 -23.47
C ASN A 209 -15.16 -54.59 -22.39
N HIS A 210 -14.45 -54.13 -21.35
CA HIS A 210 -14.04 -54.93 -20.18
C HIS A 210 -13.04 -56.08 -20.50
N THR A 211 -12.48 -56.12 -21.71
CA THR A 211 -11.47 -57.10 -22.13
C THR A 211 -10.11 -56.41 -22.28
N VAL A 212 -9.07 -56.96 -21.64
CA VAL A 212 -7.69 -56.48 -21.78
C VAL A 212 -7.13 -56.96 -23.12
N LEU A 213 -6.69 -56.02 -23.94
CA LEU A 213 -6.11 -56.31 -25.24
C LEU A 213 -4.64 -56.73 -25.10
N THR A 214 -4.20 -57.65 -25.96
CA THR A 214 -2.80 -58.11 -26.02
C THR A 214 -1.95 -57.28 -26.98
N LYS A 215 -0.83 -56.74 -26.49
CA LYS A 215 0.20 -56.05 -27.30
C LYS A 215 0.76 -56.98 -28.38
N ASP A 216 1.06 -56.42 -29.55
CA ASP A 216 1.56 -57.06 -30.77
C ASP A 216 0.58 -58.04 -31.45
N VAL A 217 -0.62 -58.23 -30.87
CA VAL A 217 -1.76 -58.93 -31.49
C VAL A 217 -2.85 -57.93 -31.89
N HIS A 218 -3.23 -57.04 -30.96
CA HIS A 218 -4.33 -56.10 -31.14
C HIS A 218 -3.87 -54.64 -31.25
N TYR A 219 -2.70 -54.31 -30.70
CA TYR A 219 -2.10 -52.98 -30.81
C TYR A 219 -0.57 -53.04 -30.72
N THR A 220 0.12 -52.05 -31.27
CA THR A 220 1.55 -51.80 -31.05
C THR A 220 1.76 -50.51 -30.26
N VAL A 221 2.96 -50.32 -29.69
CA VAL A 221 3.31 -49.13 -28.90
C VAL A 221 4.63 -48.55 -29.38
N ALA A 222 4.64 -47.24 -29.61
CA ALA A 222 5.84 -46.45 -29.90
C ALA A 222 6.00 -45.32 -28.88
N TYR A 223 7.24 -44.92 -28.61
CA TYR A 223 7.57 -43.85 -27.68
C TYR A 223 8.36 -42.76 -28.41
N SER A 224 8.11 -41.49 -28.06
CA SER A 224 8.92 -40.39 -28.54
C SER A 224 9.15 -39.35 -27.43
N ASN A 225 10.24 -38.58 -27.56
CA ASN A 225 10.71 -37.63 -26.55
C ASN A 225 10.89 -38.26 -25.16
N ASN A 226 11.24 -39.55 -25.11
CA ASN A 226 11.22 -40.36 -23.90
C ASN A 226 12.59 -40.53 -23.23
N ILE A 227 13.55 -39.65 -23.53
CA ILE A 227 14.86 -39.59 -22.87
C ILE A 227 14.99 -38.26 -22.14
N ASN A 228 14.91 -37.16 -22.88
CA ASN A 228 15.15 -35.83 -22.33
C ASN A 228 13.97 -35.32 -21.48
N PRO A 229 14.23 -34.40 -20.54
CA PRO A 229 13.18 -33.76 -19.75
C PRO A 229 12.13 -33.04 -20.63
N GLY A 230 10.88 -33.11 -20.20
CA GLY A 230 9.72 -32.55 -20.89
C GLY A 230 8.55 -33.53 -20.95
N THR A 231 7.55 -33.20 -21.77
CA THR A 231 6.41 -34.09 -22.03
C THR A 231 6.80 -35.14 -23.06
N ALA A 232 6.94 -36.38 -22.61
CA ALA A 232 7.14 -37.55 -23.46
C ALA A 232 5.80 -38.14 -23.91
N THR A 233 5.80 -38.82 -25.04
CA THR A 233 4.57 -39.36 -25.64
C THR A 233 4.66 -40.87 -25.84
N VAL A 234 3.55 -41.55 -25.58
CA VAL A 234 3.32 -42.95 -25.91
C VAL A 234 2.22 -43.01 -26.95
N THR A 235 2.52 -43.52 -28.14
CA THR A 235 1.55 -43.70 -29.22
C THR A 235 1.18 -45.17 -29.32
N VAL A 236 -0.09 -45.47 -29.03
CA VAL A 236 -0.68 -46.80 -29.15
C VAL A 236 -1.40 -46.89 -30.49
N THR A 237 -1.06 -47.86 -31.32
CA THR A 237 -1.64 -48.04 -32.66
C THR A 237 -2.40 -49.35 -32.74
N GLY A 238 -3.70 -49.29 -33.03
CA GLY A 238 -4.50 -50.50 -33.24
C GLY A 238 -4.04 -51.28 -34.48
N ILE A 239 -3.91 -52.59 -34.34
CA ILE A 239 -3.55 -53.53 -35.42
C ILE A 239 -4.56 -54.70 -35.46
N GLY A 240 -4.54 -55.50 -36.53
CA GLY A 240 -5.48 -56.61 -36.68
C GLY A 240 -6.92 -56.11 -36.77
N ASN A 241 -7.77 -56.48 -35.81
CA ASN A 241 -9.19 -56.09 -35.76
C ASN A 241 -9.45 -54.71 -35.15
N TYR A 242 -8.42 -53.97 -34.72
CA TYR A 242 -8.52 -52.62 -34.15
C TYR A 242 -7.83 -51.58 -35.08
N ALA A 243 -8.23 -50.31 -35.01
CA ALA A 243 -7.63 -49.23 -35.83
C ALA A 243 -7.42 -47.94 -35.03
N GLY A 244 -6.82 -46.95 -35.67
CA GLY A 244 -6.56 -45.65 -35.08
C GLY A 244 -5.38 -45.65 -34.12
N THR A 245 -5.03 -44.46 -33.67
CA THR A 245 -3.94 -44.24 -32.73
C THR A 245 -4.44 -43.43 -31.55
N LYS A 246 -3.98 -43.77 -30.34
CA LYS A 246 -4.14 -42.93 -29.16
C LYS A 246 -2.77 -42.52 -28.67
N THR A 247 -2.60 -41.22 -28.43
CA THR A 247 -1.41 -40.69 -27.77
C THR A 247 -1.71 -40.42 -26.31
N LEU A 248 -0.84 -40.92 -25.44
CA LEU A 248 -0.81 -40.65 -24.01
C LEU A 248 0.47 -39.88 -23.71
N ASN A 249 0.38 -38.98 -22.73
CA ASN A 249 1.53 -38.20 -22.31
C ASN A 249 2.00 -38.67 -20.93
N PHE A 250 3.31 -38.69 -20.74
CA PHE A 250 3.93 -38.81 -19.41
C PHE A 250 5.08 -37.81 -19.31
N THR A 251 5.41 -37.39 -18.10
CA THR A 251 6.38 -36.32 -17.90
C THR A 251 7.72 -36.90 -17.49
N ILE A 252 8.81 -36.44 -18.12
CA ILE A 252 10.18 -36.64 -17.63
C ILE A 252 10.61 -35.33 -16.99
N THR A 253 10.76 -35.30 -15.68
CA THR A 253 11.21 -34.11 -14.97
C THR A 253 12.73 -34.03 -14.97
N GLU A 254 13.28 -32.83 -15.12
CA GLU A 254 14.70 -32.59 -14.91
C GLU A 254 15.10 -33.07 -13.52
N SER A 255 16.10 -33.94 -13.44
CA SER A 255 16.82 -34.13 -12.18
C SER A 255 17.57 -32.84 -11.90
N GLN A 256 16.98 -31.93 -11.13
CA GLN A 256 17.73 -30.80 -10.59
C GLN A 256 18.92 -31.38 -9.82
N PRO A 257 20.17 -30.94 -10.07
CA PRO A 257 21.25 -31.29 -9.17
C PRO A 257 20.82 -30.82 -7.77
N GLN A 258 20.95 -31.69 -6.77
CA GLN A 258 20.71 -31.32 -5.37
C GLN A 258 21.64 -30.14 -5.07
N LYS A 259 21.08 -28.92 -5.05
CA LYS A 259 21.85 -27.72 -4.74
C LYS A 259 22.33 -27.84 -3.30
N ILE A 260 23.63 -27.63 -3.10
CA ILE A 260 24.23 -27.74 -1.78
C ILE A 260 23.96 -26.44 -1.03
N SER A 261 23.46 -26.53 0.21
CA SER A 261 23.26 -25.35 1.03
C SER A 261 24.60 -24.74 1.41
N VAL A 262 24.75 -23.43 1.30
CA VAL A 262 25.95 -22.73 1.81
C VAL A 262 26.07 -22.83 3.34
N ALA A 263 24.99 -23.18 4.04
CA ALA A 263 25.04 -23.52 5.46
C ALA A 263 25.84 -24.80 5.76
N ASP A 264 25.97 -25.71 4.78
CA ASP A 264 26.77 -26.93 4.89
C ASP A 264 28.24 -26.72 4.49
N CYS A 265 28.58 -25.50 4.04
CA CYS A 265 29.94 -25.13 3.65
C CYS A 265 30.74 -24.57 4.84
N THR A 266 32.08 -24.67 4.76
CA THR A 266 32.97 -24.01 5.73
C THR A 266 33.17 -22.55 5.32
N ILE A 267 32.82 -21.62 6.20
CA ILE A 267 32.90 -20.17 5.97
C ILE A 267 33.89 -19.54 6.95
N THR A 268 34.85 -18.78 6.42
CA THR A 268 35.86 -18.05 7.20
C THR A 268 35.95 -16.59 6.78
N LEU A 269 36.12 -15.71 7.77
CA LEU A 269 36.48 -14.30 7.57
C LEU A 269 37.98 -14.14 7.76
N ASP A 270 38.64 -13.32 6.92
CA ASP A 270 40.06 -13.00 7.07
C ASP A 270 40.38 -12.19 8.34
N LYS A 271 39.41 -11.40 8.81
CA LYS A 271 39.51 -10.60 10.03
C LYS A 271 38.14 -10.52 10.72
N THR A 272 38.14 -10.69 12.04
CA THR A 272 36.92 -10.75 12.86
C THR A 272 36.79 -9.61 13.87
N VAL A 273 37.80 -8.73 13.97
CA VAL A 273 37.81 -7.58 14.88
C VAL A 273 38.41 -6.36 14.17
N TYR A 274 37.71 -5.23 14.19
CA TYR A 274 38.12 -3.94 13.64
C TYR A 274 38.00 -2.83 14.68
N THR A 275 38.67 -1.71 14.43
CA THR A 275 38.47 -0.47 15.19
C THR A 275 37.55 0.45 14.39
N TYR A 276 36.62 1.12 15.07
CA TYR A 276 35.74 2.11 14.49
C TYR A 276 36.55 3.32 14.02
N ASP A 277 36.41 3.69 12.75
CA ASP A 277 37.08 4.86 12.15
C ASP A 277 36.13 5.62 11.19
N GLY A 278 34.82 5.36 11.29
CA GLY A 278 33.80 5.94 10.41
C GLY A 278 33.69 5.30 9.02
N SER A 279 34.48 4.28 8.69
CA SER A 279 34.45 3.62 7.36
C SER A 279 33.92 2.19 7.39
N ALA A 280 33.29 1.77 6.29
CA ALA A 280 32.72 0.43 6.13
C ALA A 280 33.79 -0.69 6.18
N LYS A 281 33.56 -1.70 7.00
CA LYS A 281 34.39 -2.90 7.17
C LYS A 281 33.82 -4.04 6.35
N LYS A 282 34.64 -4.61 5.47
CA LYS A 282 34.25 -5.69 4.57
C LYS A 282 35.33 -6.79 4.62
N PRO A 283 35.35 -7.64 5.67
CA PRO A 283 36.31 -8.74 5.74
C PRO A 283 36.17 -9.66 4.53
N LEU A 284 37.28 -10.13 3.98
CA LEU A 284 37.24 -11.09 2.88
C LEU A 284 36.60 -12.41 3.35
N VAL A 285 35.52 -12.81 2.69
CA VAL A 285 34.82 -14.06 2.96
C VAL A 285 35.34 -15.17 2.05
N THR A 286 35.82 -16.25 2.65
CA THR A 286 36.18 -17.49 1.94
C THR A 286 35.16 -18.59 2.26
N VAL A 287 34.59 -19.21 1.23
CA VAL A 287 33.64 -20.33 1.35
C VAL A 287 34.24 -21.58 0.72
N LYS A 288 34.20 -22.71 1.44
CA LYS A 288 34.67 -24.01 0.96
C LYS A 288 33.61 -25.09 1.10
N HIS A 289 33.42 -25.87 0.04
CA HIS A 289 32.69 -27.13 0.08
C HIS A 289 33.70 -28.29 -0.01
N GLY A 290 33.94 -28.98 1.10
CA GLY A 290 35.04 -29.93 1.21
C GLY A 290 36.40 -29.25 0.98
N THR A 291 37.14 -29.71 -0.04
CA THR A 291 38.44 -29.13 -0.43
C THR A 291 38.34 -28.01 -1.48
N THR A 292 37.16 -27.83 -2.09
CA THR A 292 36.96 -26.87 -3.18
C THR A 292 36.64 -25.48 -2.64
N ILE A 293 37.38 -24.46 -3.11
CA ILE A 293 37.09 -23.04 -2.84
C ILE A 293 36.04 -22.56 -3.83
N LEU A 294 34.97 -21.95 -3.31
CA LEU A 294 33.89 -21.42 -4.11
C LEU A 294 34.20 -19.99 -4.58
N LEU A 295 33.62 -19.57 -5.69
CA LEU A 295 33.86 -18.25 -6.30
C LEU A 295 32.71 -17.27 -6.01
N ASN A 296 33.04 -16.15 -5.36
CA ASN A 296 32.08 -15.07 -5.14
C ASN A 296 31.63 -14.45 -6.48
N GLY A 297 30.32 -14.25 -6.65
CA GLY A 297 29.68 -13.81 -7.90
C GLY A 297 29.27 -14.96 -8.83
N LEU A 298 29.74 -16.20 -8.60
CA LEU A 298 29.37 -17.38 -9.39
C LEU A 298 28.66 -18.44 -8.54
N ASP A 299 29.25 -18.79 -7.40
CA ASP A 299 28.79 -19.84 -6.49
C ASP A 299 28.09 -19.28 -5.25
N TYR A 300 28.45 -18.06 -4.82
CA TYR A 300 27.79 -17.35 -3.73
C TYR A 300 27.90 -15.84 -3.90
N LEU A 301 27.08 -15.08 -3.18
CA LEU A 301 27.18 -13.63 -3.01
C LEU A 301 27.44 -13.30 -1.55
N VAL A 302 28.07 -12.14 -1.30
CA VAL A 302 28.29 -11.62 0.05
C VAL A 302 27.67 -10.23 0.18
N SER A 303 26.87 -10.04 1.22
CA SER A 303 26.41 -8.74 1.68
C SER A 303 26.85 -8.49 3.12
N TYR A 304 26.89 -7.21 3.51
CA TYR A 304 27.26 -6.80 4.86
C TYR A 304 26.16 -5.91 5.44
N SER A 305 25.90 -6.07 6.73
CA SER A 305 25.05 -5.18 7.52
C SER A 305 25.77 -4.76 8.79
N ASN A 306 25.39 -3.61 9.34
CA ASN A 306 25.96 -3.00 10.54
C ASN A 306 27.49 -2.87 10.49
N ASN A 307 28.06 -2.63 9.30
CA ASN A 307 29.48 -2.75 9.06
C ASN A 307 30.24 -1.41 9.03
N ILE A 308 29.62 -0.32 9.48
CA ILE A 308 30.26 1.00 9.58
C ILE A 308 30.48 1.36 11.05
N ASN A 309 29.37 1.37 11.80
CA ASN A 309 29.36 1.74 13.22
C ASN A 309 30.00 0.64 14.08
N ALA A 310 30.48 1.02 15.26
CA ALA A 310 30.89 0.04 16.26
C ALA A 310 29.73 -0.90 16.64
N GLY A 311 30.06 -2.13 17.06
CA GLY A 311 29.11 -3.19 17.38
C GLY A 311 29.40 -4.49 16.61
N THR A 312 28.43 -5.40 16.63
CA THR A 312 28.51 -6.67 15.89
C THR A 312 27.97 -6.49 14.48
N ALA A 313 28.86 -6.57 13.51
CA ALA A 313 28.55 -6.55 12.08
C ALA A 313 28.35 -7.98 11.56
N THR A 314 27.57 -8.12 10.49
CA THR A 314 27.26 -9.43 9.90
C THR A 314 27.66 -9.46 8.43
N ALA A 315 28.41 -10.48 8.04
CA ALA A 315 28.59 -10.89 6.66
C ALA A 315 27.57 -12.01 6.35
N THR A 316 26.69 -11.77 5.38
CA THR A 316 25.68 -12.75 4.93
C THR A 316 26.12 -13.33 3.59
N ILE A 317 26.16 -14.66 3.52
CA ILE A 317 26.55 -15.45 2.37
C ILE A 317 25.28 -16.07 1.79
N THR A 318 24.99 -15.79 0.51
CA THR A 318 23.83 -16.34 -0.20
C THR A 318 24.31 -17.24 -1.33
N GLY A 319 23.92 -18.52 -1.31
CA GLY A 319 24.27 -19.47 -2.37
C GLY A 319 23.61 -19.10 -3.70
N ILE A 320 24.38 -19.17 -4.79
CA ILE A 320 23.89 -18.96 -6.16
C ILE A 320 24.45 -20.05 -7.09
N GLY A 321 23.90 -20.18 -8.30
CA GLY A 321 24.31 -21.25 -9.23
C GLY A 321 23.99 -22.65 -8.69
N ASN A 322 25.04 -23.45 -8.47
CA ASN A 322 24.98 -24.82 -7.94
C ASN A 322 24.76 -24.88 -6.41
N TYR A 323 24.81 -23.74 -5.73
CA TYR A 323 24.61 -23.62 -4.28
C TYR A 323 23.29 -22.91 -3.97
N THR A 324 22.76 -23.12 -2.77
CA THR A 324 21.49 -22.56 -2.30
C THR A 324 21.58 -22.15 -0.82
N GLY A 325 20.50 -21.58 -0.27
CA GLY A 325 20.41 -21.20 1.14
C GLY A 325 21.24 -19.97 1.52
N THR A 326 21.23 -19.65 2.81
CA THR A 326 21.97 -18.53 3.40
C THR A 326 22.73 -18.99 4.64
N ALA A 327 23.87 -18.35 4.90
CA ALA A 327 24.65 -18.53 6.12
C ALA A 327 25.29 -17.20 6.50
N SER A 328 25.53 -17.00 7.80
CA SER A 328 26.06 -15.72 8.29
C SER A 328 27.27 -15.93 9.20
N LYS A 329 28.20 -14.98 9.15
CA LYS A 329 29.31 -14.86 10.10
C LYS A 329 29.34 -13.44 10.64
N THR A 330 29.57 -13.34 11.95
CA THR A 330 29.69 -12.05 12.62
C THR A 330 31.15 -11.64 12.77
N PHE A 331 31.39 -10.34 12.79
CA PHE A 331 32.65 -9.73 13.18
C PHE A 331 32.37 -8.47 14.00
N VAL A 332 33.33 -8.05 14.81
CA VAL A 332 33.15 -6.93 15.75
C VAL A 332 33.88 -5.70 15.24
N ILE A 333 33.22 -4.54 15.29
CA ILE A 333 33.83 -3.22 15.13
C ILE A 333 33.85 -2.61 16.53
N GLN A 334 35.02 -2.49 17.13
CA GLN A 334 35.17 -1.92 18.45
C GLN A 334 35.11 -0.39 18.37
N GLY A 335 34.28 0.25 19.19
CA GLY A 335 34.34 1.69 19.37
C GLY A 335 35.74 2.13 19.79
N VAL A 336 36.20 3.28 19.30
CA VAL A 336 37.41 3.90 19.83
C VAL A 336 37.02 4.54 21.14
N LYS A 337 37.44 3.99 22.29
CA LYS A 337 37.42 4.73 23.56
C LYS A 337 38.18 6.03 23.34
N THR A 338 37.45 7.14 23.22
CA THR A 338 37.99 8.51 23.20
C THR A 338 38.02 9.03 24.63
N ASP A 339 38.95 9.95 24.92
CA ASP A 339 39.23 10.54 26.23
C ASP A 339 38.03 10.59 27.19
N ASP A 340 38.27 10.18 28.45
CA ASP A 340 37.30 10.21 29.54
C ASP A 340 36.65 11.59 29.69
N PHE A 341 35.47 11.62 30.31
CA PHE A 341 34.90 12.90 30.73
C PHE A 341 35.82 13.55 31.78
N ILE A 342 36.17 14.82 31.58
CA ILE A 342 37.06 15.58 32.46
C ILE A 342 36.24 16.58 33.27
N TRP A 343 36.10 16.29 34.56
CA TRP A 343 35.42 17.18 35.51
C TRP A 343 36.07 18.57 35.55
N GLY A 344 35.24 19.62 35.55
CA GLY A 344 35.71 21.01 35.47
C GLY A 344 36.23 21.44 34.09
N THR A 345 36.11 20.59 33.08
CA THR A 345 36.29 20.95 31.66
C THR A 345 34.98 20.78 30.90
N ASP A 346 34.33 19.64 31.10
CA ASP A 346 33.13 19.25 30.36
C ASP A 346 31.83 19.47 31.15
N ASN A 347 31.94 19.93 32.41
CA ASN A 347 30.80 20.47 33.16
C ASN A 347 30.55 21.92 32.77
N TRP A 348 29.31 22.36 32.94
CA TRP A 348 29.01 23.78 32.96
C TRP A 348 29.53 24.39 34.28
N ASN A 349 30.00 25.64 34.26
CA ASN A 349 30.48 26.31 35.48
C ASN A 349 29.36 26.82 36.40
N PHE A 350 28.13 26.46 36.07
CA PHE A 350 26.90 26.85 36.73
C PHE A 350 25.98 25.64 36.85
N ASN A 351 25.09 25.67 37.85
CA ASN A 351 24.19 24.56 38.14
C ASN A 351 22.82 24.74 37.47
N ASN A 352 22.19 23.63 37.15
CA ASN A 352 20.78 23.55 36.76
C ASN A 352 19.85 23.72 37.98
N ALA A 353 19.88 24.89 38.62
CA ALA A 353 19.05 25.21 39.77
C ALA A 353 18.67 26.71 39.80
N ALA A 354 17.41 27.00 40.10
CA ALA A 354 16.96 28.35 40.44
C ALA A 354 17.40 28.77 41.86
N PRO A 355 17.51 30.08 42.14
CA PRO A 355 17.35 31.22 41.23
C PRO A 355 18.66 31.62 40.54
N THR A 356 19.71 30.80 40.68
CA THR A 356 21.09 31.18 40.34
C THR A 356 21.38 31.33 38.84
N TYR A 357 20.64 30.63 37.96
CA TYR A 357 20.97 30.56 36.52
C TYR A 357 19.77 30.88 35.63
N PHE A 358 18.66 30.17 35.80
CA PHE A 358 17.39 30.48 35.13
C PHE A 358 16.47 31.18 36.13
N PRO A 359 16.05 32.44 35.86
CA PRO A 359 15.02 33.05 36.67
C PRO A 359 13.73 32.22 36.57
N HIS A 360 12.83 32.32 37.55
CA HIS A 360 11.51 31.66 37.53
C HIS A 360 10.59 32.29 36.45
N THR A 361 11.04 32.28 35.20
CA THR A 361 10.40 32.77 33.99
C THR A 361 9.90 31.59 33.17
N LYS A 362 9.17 31.88 32.09
CA LYS A 362 8.74 30.84 31.16
C LYS A 362 9.89 30.49 30.22
N PHE A 363 9.88 29.30 29.62
CA PHE A 363 10.89 28.91 28.63
C PHE A 363 10.97 29.91 27.47
N LYS A 364 9.84 30.47 27.04
CA LYS A 364 9.79 31.52 26.01
C LYS A 364 10.61 32.77 26.33
N ASP A 365 10.83 33.07 27.61
CA ASP A 365 11.57 34.24 28.05
C ASP A 365 13.10 34.00 28.00
N GLN A 366 13.51 32.72 27.92
CA GLN A 366 14.91 32.27 27.96
C GLN A 366 15.53 32.06 26.57
N ILE A 367 14.69 32.00 25.54
CA ILE A 367 15.06 31.81 24.14
C ILE A 367 14.87 33.11 23.35
N ASN A 368 15.79 33.42 22.44
CA ASN A 368 15.71 34.56 21.53
C ASN A 368 15.01 34.20 20.21
N ASP A 369 14.67 35.21 19.40
CA ASP A 369 13.94 35.03 18.14
C ASP A 369 14.70 34.17 17.13
N HIS A 370 16.03 34.21 17.12
CA HIS A 370 16.86 33.43 16.20
C HIS A 370 16.67 31.92 16.41
N TYR A 371 16.87 31.44 17.64
CA TYR A 371 16.65 30.02 17.97
C TYR A 371 15.17 29.65 17.95
N MET A 372 14.28 30.58 18.30
CA MET A 372 12.83 30.36 18.21
C MET A 372 12.41 30.06 16.77
N ASN A 373 12.85 30.87 15.82
CA ASN A 373 12.53 30.69 14.41
C ASN A 373 13.13 29.40 13.86
N ALA A 374 14.36 29.06 14.25
CA ALA A 374 14.97 27.78 13.90
C ALA A 374 14.18 26.60 14.46
N LEU A 375 13.62 26.72 15.68
CA LEU A 375 12.84 25.66 16.31
C LEU A 375 11.54 25.45 15.52
N LYS A 376 10.79 26.52 15.23
CA LYS A 376 9.54 26.47 14.46
C LYS A 376 9.69 25.78 13.09
N GLN A 377 10.80 26.00 12.41
CA GLN A 377 11.05 25.45 11.07
C GLN A 377 11.33 23.94 11.07
N ASN A 378 11.84 23.41 12.17
CA ASN A 378 12.33 22.03 12.24
C ASN A 378 11.35 21.07 12.91
N LEU A 379 10.14 21.50 13.27
CA LEU A 379 9.13 20.69 13.94
C LEU A 379 8.04 20.20 12.97
N THR A 380 7.54 18.99 13.24
CA THR A 380 6.26 18.53 12.68
C THR A 380 5.11 19.40 13.22
N ASN A 381 3.89 19.19 12.74
CA ASN A 381 2.74 19.98 13.17
C ASN A 381 2.30 19.61 14.60
N THR A 382 2.31 18.33 14.94
CA THR A 382 2.05 17.81 16.29
C THR A 382 3.08 18.35 17.29
N GLU A 383 4.36 18.28 16.95
CA GLU A 383 5.45 18.85 17.75
C GLU A 383 5.36 20.37 17.88
N TYR A 384 5.01 21.07 16.79
CA TYR A 384 4.78 22.52 16.80
C TYR A 384 3.62 22.87 17.74
N TYR A 385 2.50 22.17 17.61
CA TYR A 385 1.32 22.36 18.45
C TYR A 385 1.66 22.15 19.93
N ALA A 386 2.40 21.09 20.27
CA ALA A 386 2.82 20.81 21.63
C ALA A 386 3.76 21.88 22.22
N ILE A 387 4.59 22.54 21.40
CA ILE A 387 5.50 23.59 21.88
C ILE A 387 4.81 24.96 21.93
N PHE A 388 3.96 25.30 20.96
CA PHE A 388 3.52 26.69 20.72
C PHE A 388 2.04 26.95 21.00
N GLU A 389 1.13 26.07 20.61
CA GLU A 389 -0.31 26.40 20.47
C GLU A 389 -1.24 25.65 21.43
N GLY A 390 -0.85 24.45 21.86
CA GLY A 390 -1.70 23.61 22.72
C GLY A 390 -2.01 24.24 24.09
N PRO A 391 -3.08 23.80 24.77
CA PRO A 391 -3.46 24.32 26.09
C PRO A 391 -2.37 24.14 27.16
N TYR A 392 -1.47 23.17 26.94
CA TYR A 392 -0.31 22.87 27.80
C TYR A 392 1.02 23.13 27.08
N CYS A 393 1.07 24.11 26.16
CA CYS A 393 2.22 24.30 25.31
C CYS A 393 3.50 24.58 26.11
N TRP A 394 4.56 23.84 25.78
CA TRP A 394 5.72 23.71 26.66
C TRP A 394 6.48 25.02 26.85
N LEU A 395 6.50 25.85 25.82
CA LEU A 395 7.22 27.12 25.84
C LEU A 395 6.61 28.11 26.85
N ASN A 396 5.31 27.97 27.16
CA ASN A 396 4.60 28.79 28.12
C ASN A 396 4.68 28.26 29.57
N ASN A 397 5.24 27.07 29.78
CA ASN A 397 5.46 26.51 31.10
C ASN A 397 6.53 27.31 31.86
N GLN A 398 6.35 27.39 33.17
CA GLN A 398 7.40 27.91 34.04
C GLN A 398 8.62 27.00 33.92
N TRP A 399 9.80 27.62 33.88
CA TRP A 399 11.04 26.89 33.88
C TRP A 399 11.17 26.05 35.15
N GLY A 400 11.53 24.79 34.99
CA GLY A 400 11.71 23.81 36.07
C GLY A 400 12.84 22.83 35.77
N GLY A 401 13.94 23.31 35.17
CA GLY A 401 15.11 22.51 34.82
C GLY A 401 15.44 22.48 33.32
N SER A 402 16.73 22.35 33.01
CA SER A 402 17.28 22.23 31.64
C SER A 402 18.33 21.12 31.52
N CYS A 403 18.27 20.08 32.36
CA CYS A 403 19.28 19.02 32.42
C CYS A 403 19.45 18.26 31.10
N TYR A 404 18.38 18.08 30.32
CA TYR A 404 18.45 17.46 28.99
C TYR A 404 19.18 18.37 27.99
N GLY A 405 18.81 19.64 27.90
CA GLY A 405 19.46 20.62 27.02
C GLY A 405 20.95 20.78 27.35
N MET A 406 21.29 20.86 28.64
CA MET A 406 22.67 20.95 29.10
C MET A 406 23.48 19.68 28.78
N SER A 407 22.91 18.49 29.02
CA SER A 407 23.58 17.22 28.72
C SER A 407 23.76 16.98 27.22
N SER A 408 22.76 17.34 26.42
CA SER A 408 22.81 17.28 24.95
C SER A 408 23.95 18.14 24.41
N LEU A 409 24.04 19.40 24.87
CA LEU A 409 25.10 20.30 24.45
C LEU A 409 26.49 19.86 24.90
N THR A 410 26.62 19.29 26.10
CA THR A 410 27.89 18.70 26.55
C THR A 410 28.34 17.56 25.64
N LEU A 411 27.43 16.66 25.26
CA LEU A 411 27.74 15.56 24.36
C LEU A 411 28.11 16.07 22.95
N LEU A 412 27.32 17.01 22.40
CA LEU A 412 27.62 17.66 21.12
C LEU A 412 28.99 18.37 21.12
N ALA A 413 29.33 19.05 22.22
CA ALA A 413 30.63 19.69 22.41
C ALA A 413 31.77 18.66 22.43
N LYS A 414 31.60 17.53 23.12
CA LYS A 414 32.60 16.44 23.12
C LYS A 414 32.85 15.84 21.75
N HIS A 415 31.86 15.89 20.87
CA HIS A 415 32.01 15.46 19.49
C HIS A 415 32.43 16.58 18.52
N GLY A 416 32.71 17.79 19.03
CA GLY A 416 33.22 18.91 18.25
C GLY A 416 32.15 19.73 17.53
N TYR A 417 30.87 19.53 17.82
CA TYR A 417 29.74 20.22 17.18
C TYR A 417 29.41 21.58 17.82
N LEU A 418 29.99 21.87 18.99
CA LEU A 418 29.84 23.16 19.67
C LEU A 418 31.15 23.97 19.59
N PRO A 419 31.33 24.84 18.57
CA PRO A 419 32.50 25.71 18.47
C PRO A 419 32.46 26.81 19.53
N TYR A 420 33.14 26.62 20.66
CA TYR A 420 33.05 27.48 21.84
C TYR A 420 33.20 28.99 21.55
N GLY A 421 34.19 29.34 20.72
CA GLY A 421 34.49 30.73 20.35
C GLY A 421 33.36 31.47 19.65
N ASN A 422 32.41 30.77 19.03
CA ASN A 422 31.23 31.37 18.40
C ASN A 422 30.23 31.92 19.42
N TYR A 423 30.24 31.38 20.65
CA TYR A 423 29.30 31.73 21.71
C TYR A 423 29.95 32.56 22.82
N GLN A 424 31.24 32.37 23.06
CA GLN A 424 32.05 33.19 23.94
C GLN A 424 33.50 33.18 23.46
N ALA A 425 34.01 34.31 22.96
CA ALA A 425 35.30 34.38 22.27
C ALA A 425 36.51 33.87 23.10
N SER A 426 36.44 33.95 24.44
CA SER A 426 37.49 33.46 25.35
C SER A 426 37.35 31.97 25.72
N ALA A 427 36.24 31.32 25.38
CA ALA A 427 35.95 29.96 25.77
C ALA A 427 36.69 28.94 24.90
N THR A 428 37.35 28.00 25.56
CA THR A 428 38.07 26.87 24.95
C THR A 428 37.52 25.51 25.36
N LYS A 429 36.63 25.51 26.36
CA LYS A 429 35.96 24.35 26.96
C LYS A 429 34.62 24.79 27.55
N LEU A 430 33.76 23.82 27.86
CA LEU A 430 32.41 24.11 28.36
C LEU A 430 32.42 24.91 29.67
N ASN A 431 33.34 24.58 30.58
CA ASN A 431 33.46 25.24 31.88
C ASN A 431 33.93 26.71 31.79
N ASP A 432 34.37 27.19 30.62
CA ASP A 432 34.73 28.61 30.44
C ASP A 432 33.49 29.50 30.26
N PHE A 433 32.33 28.94 29.88
CA PHE A 433 31.11 29.72 29.66
C PHE A 433 30.58 30.27 30.96
N ALA A 434 30.56 31.59 31.12
CA ALA A 434 30.01 32.22 32.32
C ALA A 434 28.51 31.91 32.50
N ALA A 435 28.00 32.09 33.72
CA ALA A 435 26.58 32.07 34.00
C ALA A 435 25.80 33.01 33.04
N PRO A 436 24.55 32.69 32.67
CA PRO A 436 23.83 33.15 31.49
C PRO A 436 23.21 34.52 31.67
N VAL A 437 23.28 35.11 32.88
CA VAL A 437 22.62 36.37 33.21
C VAL A 437 23.15 37.47 32.28
N ASP A 438 24.37 37.29 31.74
CA ASP A 438 24.99 38.18 30.76
C ASP A 438 25.11 37.58 29.34
N ASN A 439 24.69 36.33 29.09
CA ASN A 439 24.81 35.65 27.80
C ASN A 439 23.52 34.97 27.34
N LYS A 440 22.64 35.74 26.68
CA LYS A 440 21.36 35.28 26.15
C LYS A 440 21.49 34.27 25.00
N GLU A 441 22.65 34.19 24.34
CA GLU A 441 22.90 33.17 23.31
C GLU A 441 22.99 31.77 23.94
N ILE A 442 23.74 31.62 25.03
CA ILE A 442 23.90 30.33 25.72
C ILE A 442 22.57 29.86 26.35
N SER A 443 21.83 30.76 27.01
CA SER A 443 20.52 30.39 27.58
C SER A 443 19.54 29.95 26.49
N SER A 444 19.56 30.62 25.34
CA SER A 444 18.69 30.28 24.21
C SER A 444 19.08 28.95 23.59
N LEU A 445 20.37 28.67 23.45
CA LEU A 445 20.87 27.40 22.93
C LEU A 445 20.51 26.23 23.86
N ILE A 446 20.68 26.38 25.18
CA ILE A 446 20.27 25.38 26.16
C ILE A 446 18.76 25.15 26.08
N THR A 447 17.97 26.22 26.01
CA THR A 447 16.51 26.15 25.91
C THR A 447 16.08 25.46 24.61
N TYR A 448 16.75 25.76 23.50
CA TYR A 448 16.48 25.14 22.21
C TYR A 448 16.65 23.61 22.28
N TYR A 449 17.80 23.14 22.76
CA TYR A 449 18.03 21.69 22.93
C TYR A 449 17.17 21.07 24.02
N GLN A 450 16.79 21.84 25.05
CA GLN A 450 15.78 21.39 26.01
C GLN A 450 14.43 21.15 25.32
N MET A 451 14.02 21.96 24.35
CA MET A 451 12.76 21.76 23.61
C MET A 451 12.83 20.59 22.63
N LEU A 452 13.99 20.26 22.06
CA LEU A 452 14.14 19.11 21.15
C LEU A 452 13.81 17.76 21.80
N GLN A 453 13.73 17.67 23.12
CA GLN A 453 13.25 16.45 23.74
C GLN A 453 11.80 16.11 23.34
N ILE A 454 11.00 17.08 22.85
CA ILE A 454 9.63 16.80 22.35
C ILE A 454 9.64 15.83 21.18
N LYS A 455 10.76 15.79 20.43
CA LYS A 455 10.89 14.99 19.24
C LYS A 455 10.53 13.55 19.54
N ASP A 456 9.72 12.96 18.66
CA ASP A 456 9.30 11.57 18.79
C ASP A 456 10.51 10.64 18.99
N VAL A 457 11.60 10.90 18.28
CA VAL A 457 12.81 10.06 18.36
C VAL A 457 13.38 9.97 19.77
N ILE A 458 13.18 11.01 20.58
CA ILE A 458 13.58 11.08 21.98
C ILE A 458 12.45 10.57 22.90
N GLN A 459 11.20 11.03 22.67
CA GLN A 459 10.04 10.62 23.46
C GLN A 459 9.79 9.12 23.40
N GLN A 460 10.04 8.47 22.26
CA GLN A 460 9.86 7.03 22.10
C GLN A 460 10.85 6.22 22.97
N GLN A 461 12.06 6.73 23.21
CA GLN A 461 12.98 6.11 24.16
C GLN A 461 12.39 6.09 25.57
N TYR A 462 11.71 7.18 25.98
CA TYR A 462 11.01 7.26 27.26
C TYR A 462 9.80 6.31 27.31
N ARG A 463 8.89 6.40 26.33
CA ARG A 463 7.62 5.69 26.31
C ARG A 463 7.78 4.16 26.26
N THR A 464 8.91 3.67 25.75
CA THR A 464 9.22 2.23 25.74
C THR A 464 9.69 1.69 27.08
N VAL A 465 10.18 2.54 27.99
CA VAL A 465 10.77 2.11 29.28
C VAL A 465 9.81 1.28 30.12
N PRO A 466 8.52 1.66 30.28
CA PRO A 466 7.59 0.88 31.09
C PRO A 466 7.29 -0.52 30.51
N HIS A 467 7.59 -0.76 29.23
CA HIS A 467 7.45 -2.09 28.59
C HIS A 467 8.71 -2.96 28.74
N ARG A 468 9.76 -2.47 29.41
CA ARG A 468 11.09 -3.10 29.46
C ARG A 468 11.51 -3.45 30.88
N SER A 469 12.29 -4.53 31.00
CA SER A 469 12.88 -4.94 32.28
C SER A 469 14.12 -4.10 32.61
N HIS A 470 14.50 -4.03 33.90
CA HIS A 470 15.77 -3.40 34.31
C HIS A 470 17.00 -4.02 33.64
N GLU A 471 16.95 -5.34 33.39
CA GLU A 471 17.98 -6.07 32.65
C GLU A 471 18.13 -5.52 31.24
N THR A 472 17.01 -5.37 30.52
CA THR A 472 17.00 -4.82 29.16
C THR A 472 17.58 -3.42 29.13
N ASN A 473 17.19 -2.55 30.08
CA ASN A 473 17.66 -1.16 30.10
C ASN A 473 19.17 -1.06 30.37
N ILE A 474 19.69 -1.82 31.34
CA ILE A 474 21.13 -1.85 31.63
C ILE A 474 21.92 -2.40 30.45
N LYS A 475 21.46 -3.50 29.85
CA LYS A 475 22.12 -4.11 28.69
C LYS A 475 22.16 -3.16 27.50
N ASP A 476 21.09 -2.44 27.24
CA ASP A 476 21.04 -1.50 26.12
C ASP A 476 21.96 -0.32 26.35
N ILE A 477 22.07 0.20 27.59
CA ILE A 477 23.04 1.26 27.90
C ILE A 477 24.48 0.77 27.75
N ILE A 478 24.80 -0.44 28.22
CA ILE A 478 26.14 -1.02 28.03
C ILE A 478 26.42 -1.20 26.54
N SER A 479 25.47 -1.73 25.77
CA SER A 479 25.60 -1.88 24.31
C SER A 479 25.80 -0.53 23.61
N THR A 480 25.07 0.50 24.05
CA THR A 480 25.21 1.86 23.56
C THR A 480 26.58 2.44 23.90
N LEU A 481 27.10 2.21 25.11
CA LEU A 481 28.45 2.64 25.50
C LEU A 481 29.52 1.89 24.68
N ASP A 482 29.33 0.60 24.40
CA ASP A 482 30.23 -0.16 23.52
C ASP A 482 30.24 0.41 22.08
N GLN A 483 29.11 0.94 21.62
CA GLN A 483 28.95 1.49 20.26
C GLN A 483 29.39 2.96 20.14
N TYR A 484 28.90 3.82 21.02
CA TYR A 484 29.04 5.27 20.91
C TYR A 484 30.02 5.86 21.93
N THR A 485 30.50 5.05 22.89
CA THR A 485 31.37 5.43 24.03
C THR A 485 30.74 6.37 25.04
N LYS A 486 29.69 7.10 24.68
CA LYS A 486 29.03 8.11 25.52
C LYS A 486 27.55 8.14 25.17
N CYS A 487 26.70 8.34 26.18
CA CYS A 487 25.26 8.46 25.97
C CYS A 487 24.60 9.33 27.03
N ILE A 488 23.52 10.00 26.66
CA ILE A 488 22.57 10.62 27.57
C ILE A 488 21.70 9.50 28.15
N ILE A 489 21.63 9.51 29.47
CA ILE A 489 20.78 8.62 30.26
C ILE A 489 19.90 9.48 31.15
N CYS A 490 18.77 8.92 31.56
CA CYS A 490 17.86 9.57 32.48
C CYS A 490 17.43 8.61 33.57
N PHE A 491 17.21 9.13 34.77
CA PHE A 491 16.58 8.40 35.86
C PHE A 491 15.52 9.26 36.53
N GLU A 492 14.52 8.59 37.09
CA GLU A 492 13.38 9.23 37.74
C GLU A 492 12.86 8.35 38.87
N LYS A 493 12.00 8.92 39.71
CA LYS A 493 11.28 8.21 40.77
C LYS A 493 9.98 8.93 41.12
N ASP A 494 8.97 8.19 41.56
CA ASP A 494 7.76 8.75 42.18
C ASP A 494 8.03 9.90 43.16
N GLY A 495 7.56 11.11 42.82
CA GLY A 495 7.74 12.31 43.64
C GLY A 495 8.97 13.14 43.28
N TRP A 496 9.75 12.71 42.30
CA TRP A 496 10.95 13.39 41.83
C TRP A 496 10.95 13.44 40.31
N GLY A 497 11.23 14.61 39.74
CA GLY A 497 11.34 14.79 38.30
C GLY A 497 12.35 13.85 37.65
N ALA A 498 12.25 13.72 36.33
CA ALA A 498 13.28 13.05 35.54
C ALA A 498 14.57 13.88 35.53
N HIS A 499 15.74 13.24 35.67
CA HIS A 499 17.05 13.90 35.63
C HIS A 499 17.92 13.30 34.51
N ALA A 500 18.38 14.14 33.58
CA ALA A 500 19.23 13.72 32.46
C ALA A 500 20.72 14.01 32.76
N ILE A 501 21.56 13.00 32.55
CA ILE A 501 23.02 13.05 32.73
C ILE A 501 23.73 12.24 31.62
N LEU A 502 25.06 12.17 31.66
CA LEU A 502 25.87 11.42 30.70
C LEU A 502 26.46 10.16 31.33
N ALA A 503 26.38 9.03 30.64
CA ALA A 503 27.24 7.88 30.89
C ALA A 503 28.36 7.84 29.85
N TYR A 504 29.56 7.41 30.25
CA TYR A 504 30.72 7.38 29.37
C TYR A 504 31.66 6.19 29.57
N ASP A 505 31.44 5.37 30.60
CA ASP A 505 32.14 4.10 30.76
C ASP A 505 31.31 3.13 31.62
N TYR A 506 31.75 1.89 31.72
CA TYR A 506 31.26 0.92 32.68
C TYR A 506 32.39 0.01 33.15
N GLU A 507 32.30 -0.46 34.39
CA GLU A 507 33.29 -1.35 34.99
C GLU A 507 32.64 -2.41 35.87
N TYR A 508 33.32 -3.55 36.02
CA TYR A 508 32.93 -4.62 36.93
C TYR A 508 33.89 -4.65 38.13
N GLY A 509 33.34 -4.87 39.31
CA GLY A 509 34.08 -4.74 40.56
C GLY A 509 33.27 -5.20 41.75
N SER A 510 33.47 -4.56 42.91
CA SER A 510 32.72 -4.87 44.12
C SER A 510 32.55 -3.62 44.95
N TRP A 511 31.32 -3.11 45.01
CA TRP A 511 30.96 -1.93 45.80
C TRP A 511 29.84 -2.28 46.77
N THR A 512 30.00 -1.90 48.03
CA THR A 512 29.00 -2.15 49.06
C THR A 512 28.48 -0.85 49.61
N PHE A 513 27.16 -0.77 49.60
CA PHE A 513 26.44 0.45 49.74
C PHE A 513 25.16 0.19 50.52
N ASN A 514 25.03 0.76 51.73
CA ASN A 514 23.97 0.42 52.70
C ASN A 514 23.73 -1.09 52.89
N GLY A 515 24.79 -1.89 52.88
CA GLY A 515 24.72 -3.34 53.04
C GLY A 515 24.28 -4.12 51.79
N VAL A 516 24.03 -3.44 50.66
CA VAL A 516 23.81 -4.07 49.35
C VAL A 516 25.12 -4.06 48.56
N THR A 517 25.51 -5.20 48.01
CA THR A 517 26.71 -5.34 47.16
C THR A 517 26.34 -5.37 45.70
N TYR A 518 27.05 -4.56 44.92
CA TYR A 518 26.96 -4.43 43.47
C TYR A 518 28.28 -4.87 42.83
N ASP A 519 28.20 -5.51 41.68
CA ASP A 519 29.34 -6.05 40.93
C ASP A 519 29.53 -5.40 39.56
N GLY A 520 28.64 -4.48 39.16
CA GLY A 520 28.77 -3.60 38.00
C GLY A 520 28.55 -2.12 38.37
N CYS A 521 29.18 -1.23 37.60
CA CYS A 521 29.12 0.21 37.74
C CYS A 521 29.06 0.85 36.35
N ILE A 522 28.06 1.68 36.08
CA ILE A 522 28.05 2.60 34.94
C ILE A 522 28.61 3.92 35.44
N VAL A 523 29.71 4.35 34.82
CA VAL A 523 30.41 5.59 35.17
C VAL A 523 29.72 6.74 34.47
N VAL A 524 29.35 7.75 35.25
CA VAL A 524 28.56 8.88 34.77
C VAL A 524 29.25 10.21 35.04
N CYS A 525 28.86 11.20 34.24
CA CYS A 525 29.02 12.59 34.60
C CYS A 525 27.66 13.29 34.59
N ASP A 526 27.41 14.05 35.65
CA ASP A 526 26.36 15.05 35.66
C ASP A 526 26.96 16.41 35.21
N PRO A 527 26.79 16.82 33.94
CA PRO A 527 27.38 18.05 33.44
C PRO A 527 26.69 19.30 34.01
N ASN A 528 25.56 19.14 34.69
CA ASN A 528 24.70 20.22 35.13
C ASN A 528 24.63 20.35 36.68
N SER A 529 25.50 19.64 37.39
CA SER A 529 25.74 19.78 38.84
C SER A 529 27.25 19.75 39.19
N SER A 530 27.60 20.11 40.44
CA SER A 530 28.93 20.08 41.11
C SER A 530 30.16 19.90 40.21
N ILE A 531 31.04 20.90 40.15
CA ILE A 531 32.32 20.82 39.41
C ILE A 531 33.34 19.77 39.94
N SER A 532 33.07 19.12 41.07
CA SER A 532 33.94 18.10 41.66
C SER A 532 33.36 16.70 41.46
N TYR A 533 34.18 15.77 40.94
CA TYR A 533 33.80 14.37 40.76
C TYR A 533 33.35 13.73 42.08
N ASN A 534 32.21 13.04 42.03
CA ASN A 534 31.76 12.19 43.11
C ASN A 534 31.40 10.79 42.57
N LYS A 535 32.20 9.78 42.93
CA LYS A 535 31.98 8.37 42.55
C LYS A 535 30.64 7.81 43.01
N GLU A 536 30.02 8.40 44.04
CA GLU A 536 28.69 7.99 44.51
C GLU A 536 27.59 8.35 43.50
N ALA A 537 27.87 9.24 42.53
CA ALA A 537 26.93 9.60 41.47
C ALA A 537 26.80 8.53 40.38
N ASN A 538 27.75 7.59 40.33
CA ASN A 538 27.70 6.45 39.41
C ASN A 538 26.51 5.53 39.72
N ILE A 539 26.16 4.73 38.72
CA ILE A 539 25.02 3.82 38.78
C ILE A 539 25.56 2.42 39.03
N TYR A 540 25.30 1.89 40.21
CA TYR A 540 25.79 0.58 40.62
C TYR A 540 24.70 -0.45 40.42
N PHE A 541 25.03 -1.58 39.80
CA PHE A 541 24.08 -2.65 39.48
C PHE A 541 24.62 -4.03 39.83
N ASN A 542 23.69 -4.96 40.08
CA ASN A 542 24.00 -6.37 40.23
C ASN A 542 23.87 -7.07 38.86
N SER A 543 24.94 -7.65 38.35
CA SER A 543 25.01 -8.31 37.03
C SER A 543 24.10 -9.52 36.88
N LYS A 544 23.61 -10.10 37.99
CA LYS A 544 22.70 -11.25 37.99
C LYS A 544 21.23 -10.86 38.13
N THR A 545 20.92 -9.89 38.99
CA THR A 545 19.52 -9.49 39.24
C THR A 545 19.12 -8.21 38.54
N TYR A 546 20.09 -7.45 38.02
CA TYR A 546 19.91 -6.13 37.41
C TYR A 546 19.24 -5.10 38.31
N ASN A 547 19.25 -5.35 39.63
CA ASN A 547 18.91 -4.34 40.62
C ASN A 547 20.02 -3.29 40.67
N TRP A 548 19.63 -2.01 40.76
CA TRP A 548 20.57 -0.91 40.69
C TRP A 548 20.21 0.22 41.66
N ALA A 549 21.20 1.07 41.97
CA ALA A 549 21.05 2.26 42.81
C ALA A 549 22.06 3.36 42.45
N ILE A 550 21.73 4.60 42.81
CA ILE A 550 22.61 5.77 42.70
C ILE A 550 22.86 6.35 44.12
N PRO A 551 23.99 6.02 44.76
CA PRO A 551 24.28 6.39 46.15
C PRO A 551 24.22 7.90 46.46
N PHE A 552 24.68 8.76 45.53
CA PHE A 552 24.87 10.20 45.71
C PHE A 552 23.61 10.96 46.12
N TYR A 553 22.44 10.55 45.61
CA TYR A 553 21.17 11.23 45.88
C TYR A 553 20.57 10.88 47.25
N ASN A 554 21.42 10.54 48.23
CA ASN A 554 21.11 10.08 49.58
C ASN A 554 20.24 8.82 49.60
N TYR A 555 20.83 7.68 49.21
CA TYR A 555 20.56 6.27 49.54
C TYR A 555 19.16 5.68 49.84
N ALA A 556 18.23 6.42 50.43
CA ALA A 556 16.85 5.98 50.62
C ALA A 556 15.95 6.29 49.40
N SER A 557 16.47 7.01 48.40
CA SER A 557 15.70 7.65 47.33
C SER A 557 15.75 6.89 45.99
N ILE A 558 16.86 6.86 45.23
CA ILE A 558 16.87 6.37 43.82
C ILE A 558 17.47 4.95 43.68
N SER A 559 16.61 3.93 43.63
CA SER A 559 16.98 2.53 43.31
C SER A 559 15.82 1.75 42.68
N SER A 560 16.14 0.69 41.94
CA SER A 560 15.12 -0.21 41.36
C SER A 560 14.19 -0.79 42.43
N ALA A 561 14.72 -1.12 43.61
CA ALA A 561 13.96 -1.62 44.75
C ALA A 561 12.97 -0.61 45.34
N LYS A 562 13.05 0.67 44.96
CA LYS A 562 12.17 1.76 45.38
C LYS A 562 11.32 2.32 44.23
N GLY A 563 11.20 1.56 43.15
CA GLY A 563 10.42 1.96 41.97
C GLY A 563 11.10 3.01 41.10
N ALA A 564 12.37 3.33 41.34
CA ALA A 564 13.09 4.23 40.44
C ALA A 564 13.29 3.56 39.09
N ARG A 565 13.19 4.37 38.03
CA ARG A 565 13.38 3.94 36.65
C ARG A 565 14.65 4.57 36.10
N PHE A 566 15.25 3.85 35.18
CA PHE A 566 16.49 4.23 34.52
C PHE A 566 16.40 3.90 33.04
N MET A 567 16.78 4.85 32.20
CA MET A 567 16.54 4.80 30.77
C MET A 567 17.68 5.39 29.95
N TYR A 568 17.87 4.81 28.76
CA TYR A 568 18.62 5.41 27.68
C TYR A 568 17.77 6.54 27.08
N VAL A 569 18.42 7.65 26.70
CA VAL A 569 17.77 8.78 26.04
C VAL A 569 18.32 9.00 24.64
N GLY A 570 19.64 8.91 24.47
CA GLY A 570 20.27 9.18 23.19
C GLY A 570 21.79 9.05 23.26
N ALA A 571 22.43 8.56 22.22
CA ALA A 571 23.89 8.52 22.08
C ALA A 571 24.34 8.85 20.66
N ASN A 572 23.48 8.52 19.71
CA ASN A 572 23.66 8.94 18.35
C ASN A 572 23.48 10.47 18.28
N ILE A 573 24.51 11.16 17.81
CA ILE A 573 24.48 12.62 17.64
C ILE A 573 23.34 13.03 16.72
N ASP A 574 23.09 12.26 15.65
CA ASP A 574 22.01 12.56 14.71
C ASP A 574 20.62 12.40 15.35
N GLU A 575 20.47 11.52 16.35
CA GLU A 575 19.24 11.34 17.15
C GLU A 575 19.00 12.55 18.06
N ILE A 576 19.99 12.87 18.90
CA ILE A 576 19.93 13.96 19.88
C ILE A 576 19.81 15.33 19.20
N ASN A 577 20.34 15.44 17.99
CA ASN A 577 20.36 16.66 17.20
C ASN A 577 19.38 16.63 16.03
N GLN A 578 18.36 15.76 16.07
CA GLN A 578 17.39 15.65 14.99
C GLN A 578 16.60 16.95 14.81
N GLY A 579 16.78 17.59 13.64
CA GLY A 579 16.23 18.93 13.41
C GLY A 579 16.84 20.00 14.32
N GLY A 580 18.04 19.75 14.86
CA GLY A 580 18.73 20.67 15.74
C GLY A 580 19.47 21.78 15.02
N TYR A 581 19.89 22.80 15.77
CA TYR A 581 20.54 23.99 15.24
C TYR A 581 22.00 23.76 14.84
N LEU A 582 22.72 22.94 15.60
CA LEU A 582 24.08 22.54 15.26
C LEU A 582 24.02 21.53 14.12
N SER A 583 25.02 21.47 13.24
CA SER A 583 24.99 20.63 12.04
C SER A 583 24.91 19.14 12.39
N GLY A 584 23.82 18.46 12.03
CA GLY A 584 23.64 17.00 12.14
C GLY A 584 22.91 16.43 10.93
N SER A 585 22.96 15.11 10.74
CA SER A 585 22.20 14.43 9.68
C SER A 585 20.81 14.07 10.20
N ALA A 586 19.83 13.90 9.31
CA ALA A 586 18.52 13.40 9.70
C ALA A 586 18.62 11.95 10.20
N HIS A 587 18.05 11.67 11.37
CA HIS A 587 17.90 10.32 11.89
C HIS A 587 16.48 9.81 11.67
N SER A 588 16.35 8.55 11.23
CA SER A 588 15.05 7.86 11.17
C SER A 588 14.84 7.08 12.45
N THR A 589 13.63 7.16 13.02
CA THR A 589 13.23 6.33 14.16
C THR A 589 13.27 4.84 13.83
N VAL A 590 13.38 4.04 14.89
CA VAL A 590 13.27 2.59 14.84
C VAL A 590 11.79 2.19 14.72
N ASN A 591 11.52 1.08 14.03
CA ASN A 591 10.19 0.49 13.86
C ASN A 591 9.44 0.30 15.20
N ASN A 592 8.13 0.60 15.19
CA ASN A 592 7.12 0.44 16.26
C ASN A 592 6.97 1.63 17.22
N TYR A 593 6.33 2.70 16.75
CA TYR A 593 5.89 3.84 17.57
C TYR A 593 5.02 3.39 18.74
N VAL A 594 5.32 3.87 19.95
CA VAL A 594 4.52 3.71 21.16
C VAL A 594 3.67 4.96 21.32
N ALA A 595 2.35 4.79 21.17
CA ALA A 595 1.37 5.85 21.37
C ALA A 595 1.17 6.11 22.86
N ARG A 596 0.54 7.25 23.18
CA ARG A 596 0.41 7.69 24.57
C ARG A 596 -0.89 8.43 24.83
N ILE A 597 -1.57 8.07 25.91
CA ILE A 597 -2.67 8.87 26.49
C ILE A 597 -2.12 9.69 27.66
N ASP A 598 -2.41 10.98 27.68
CA ASP A 598 -2.15 11.87 28.82
C ASP A 598 -3.46 12.43 29.38
N ALA A 599 -3.57 12.52 30.71
CA ALA A 599 -4.79 12.95 31.40
C ALA A 599 -4.57 14.16 32.32
N ALA A 600 -4.97 15.34 31.86
CA ALA A 600 -4.99 16.54 32.70
C ALA A 600 -6.02 16.44 33.84
N ALA A 601 -7.14 15.76 33.59
CA ALA A 601 -8.15 15.44 34.58
C ALA A 601 -8.76 14.07 34.28
N ILE A 602 -8.80 13.18 35.28
CA ILE A 602 -9.43 11.87 35.21
C ILE A 602 -9.71 11.37 36.63
N SER A 603 -10.76 10.58 36.81
CA SER A 603 -11.10 10.00 38.10
C SER A 603 -10.28 8.74 38.44
N GLU A 604 -10.37 8.28 39.70
CA GLU A 604 -9.73 7.02 40.13
C GLU A 604 -10.45 5.78 39.59
N ASP A 605 -11.76 5.85 39.41
CA ASP A 605 -12.64 4.80 38.86
C ASP A 605 -12.59 4.79 37.32
N ARG A 606 -11.39 4.59 36.77
CA ARG A 606 -11.13 4.65 35.33
C ARG A 606 -10.73 3.29 34.75
N THR A 607 -10.98 3.14 33.46
CA THR A 607 -10.53 2.01 32.65
C THR A 607 -10.05 2.51 31.30
N VAL A 608 -9.00 1.87 30.77
CA VAL A 608 -8.51 2.09 29.40
C VAL A 608 -8.63 0.79 28.64
N SER A 609 -9.25 0.87 27.47
CA SER A 609 -9.55 -0.31 26.66
C SER A 609 -9.25 -0.04 25.19
N LYS A 610 -8.69 -1.06 24.53
CA LYS A 610 -8.59 -1.08 23.08
C LYS A 610 -9.98 -1.24 22.49
N VAL A 611 -10.28 -0.51 21.43
CA VAL A 611 -11.57 -0.56 20.74
C VAL A 611 -11.36 -0.67 19.24
N VAL A 612 -12.36 -1.25 18.57
CA VAL A 612 -12.45 -1.30 17.11
C VAL A 612 -13.79 -0.74 16.70
N GLY A 613 -13.81 0.13 15.69
CA GLY A 613 -15.03 0.76 15.24
C GLY A 613 -15.10 0.98 13.74
N THR A 614 -16.33 1.18 13.26
CA THR A 614 -16.62 1.61 11.89
C THR A 614 -17.75 2.63 11.97
N ASN A 615 -17.60 3.77 11.30
CA ASN A 615 -18.60 4.85 11.25
C ASN A 615 -19.02 5.38 12.65
N GLY A 616 -18.06 5.60 13.56
CA GLY A 616 -18.36 6.19 14.88
C GLY A 616 -18.91 5.19 15.92
N HIS A 617 -19.11 3.92 15.55
CA HIS A 617 -19.51 2.88 16.51
C HIS A 617 -18.30 2.06 16.95
N TYR A 618 -17.87 2.24 18.20
CA TYR A 618 -16.72 1.55 18.77
C TYR A 618 -17.11 0.48 19.78
N MET A 619 -16.53 -0.71 19.61
CA MET A 619 -16.74 -1.87 20.46
C MET A 619 -15.42 -2.30 21.10
N ALA A 620 -15.50 -2.90 22.29
CA ALA A 620 -14.32 -3.40 23.00
C ALA A 620 -13.57 -4.46 22.17
N GLN A 621 -12.25 -4.35 22.16
CA GLN A 621 -11.33 -5.31 21.58
C GLN A 621 -10.36 -5.78 22.67
N ALA A 622 -9.95 -7.05 22.63
CA ALA A 622 -8.93 -7.54 23.55
C ALA A 622 -7.56 -6.89 23.24
N SER A 623 -6.87 -6.41 24.28
CA SER A 623 -5.48 -5.99 24.23
C SER A 623 -4.55 -7.15 24.60
N ALA A 624 -3.33 -7.14 24.05
CA ALA A 624 -2.29 -8.07 24.47
C ALA A 624 -1.78 -7.74 25.88
N PRO A 625 -1.28 -8.72 26.65
CA PRO A 625 -0.63 -8.45 27.93
C PRO A 625 0.53 -7.45 27.77
N GLY A 626 0.52 -6.37 28.54
CA GLY A 626 1.54 -5.31 28.48
C GLY A 626 1.40 -4.34 27.30
N GLU A 627 0.30 -4.41 26.54
CA GLU A 627 0.01 -3.45 25.45
C GLU A 627 -0.32 -2.06 26.00
N ILE A 628 -1.11 -2.00 27.06
CA ILE A 628 -1.49 -0.77 27.76
C ILE A 628 -0.79 -0.80 29.11
N VAL A 629 0.15 0.12 29.33
CA VAL A 629 0.90 0.23 30.57
C VAL A 629 0.66 1.62 31.17
N GLU A 630 0.06 1.64 32.36
CA GLU A 630 -0.12 2.89 33.11
C GLU A 630 1.25 3.46 33.48
N ASP A 631 1.43 4.73 33.19
CA ASP A 631 2.66 5.45 33.40
C ASP A 631 2.37 6.89 33.81
N TYR A 632 2.82 7.25 35.01
CA TYR A 632 2.83 8.62 35.47
C TYR A 632 4.10 9.26 34.93
N SER A 633 4.03 9.70 33.69
CA SER A 633 5.24 10.12 33.03
C SER A 633 5.79 11.42 33.59
N TYR A 634 7.08 11.57 33.40
CA TYR A 634 7.76 12.84 33.39
C TYR A 634 8.22 13.07 31.96
N ILE A 635 8.12 14.31 31.50
CA ILE A 635 8.85 14.75 30.33
C ILE A 635 10.36 14.64 30.69
N VAL A 636 11.23 14.18 29.78
CA VAL A 636 12.65 13.91 30.08
C VAL A 636 13.37 15.18 30.59
N GLY A 637 13.59 15.27 31.91
CA GLY A 637 14.18 16.47 32.51
C GLY A 637 13.18 17.54 32.96
N SER A 638 11.89 17.20 33.10
CA SER A 638 10.91 18.04 33.80
C SER A 638 10.87 17.71 35.30
N GLU A 639 10.93 18.73 36.16
CA GLU A 639 10.83 18.58 37.62
C GLU A 639 9.40 18.33 38.15
N SER A 640 8.36 18.50 37.32
CA SER A 640 6.97 18.28 37.69
C SER A 640 6.53 16.84 37.43
N LYS A 641 5.79 16.24 38.38
CA LYS A 641 4.99 15.03 38.09
C LYS A 641 4.12 15.30 36.88
N GLY A 642 4.20 14.46 35.85
CA GLY A 642 3.23 14.53 34.78
C GLY A 642 1.86 14.04 35.24
N THR A 643 0.91 14.29 34.36
CA THR A 643 -0.45 13.79 34.37
C THR A 643 -0.50 12.28 34.40
N ALA A 644 -1.57 11.68 34.96
CA ALA A 644 -1.78 10.25 34.81
C ALA A 644 -1.80 9.90 33.31
N GLY A 645 -1.07 8.87 32.89
CA GLY A 645 -0.93 8.54 31.49
C GLY A 645 -0.83 7.04 31.24
N TYR A 646 -0.88 6.67 29.96
CA TYR A 646 -0.78 5.29 29.50
C TYR A 646 0.06 5.20 28.25
N ASN A 647 1.11 4.39 28.28
CA ASN A 647 1.87 4.03 27.09
C ASN A 647 1.21 2.83 26.40
N ILE A 648 1.13 2.91 25.07
CA ILE A 648 0.33 2.04 24.24
C ILE A 648 1.18 1.49 23.10
N TYR A 649 1.42 0.18 23.13
CA TYR A 649 2.32 -0.47 22.19
C TYR A 649 1.71 -0.67 20.80
N ASP A 650 0.39 -0.86 20.70
CA ASP A 650 -0.30 -0.88 19.40
C ASP A 650 -0.83 0.49 19.05
N ALA A 651 0.05 1.33 18.50
CA ALA A 651 -0.25 2.68 18.03
C ALA A 651 -1.17 2.72 16.79
N ASN A 652 -1.56 1.57 16.23
CA ASN A 652 -2.45 1.52 15.06
C ASN A 652 -3.93 1.37 15.44
N ALA A 653 -4.23 1.06 16.69
CA ALA A 653 -5.59 0.83 17.18
C ALA A 653 -6.24 2.08 17.75
N ALA A 654 -7.56 2.04 17.91
CA ALA A 654 -8.32 3.03 18.64
C ALA A 654 -8.43 2.65 20.13
N TYR A 655 -8.55 3.64 20.99
CA TYR A 655 -8.63 3.46 22.44
C TYR A 655 -9.76 4.25 23.05
N LYS A 656 -10.37 3.66 24.07
CA LYS A 656 -11.41 4.28 24.88
C LYS A 656 -10.97 4.34 26.33
N VAL A 657 -11.04 5.55 26.90
CA VAL A 657 -10.94 5.77 28.33
C VAL A 657 -12.35 5.97 28.88
N LYS A 658 -12.70 5.26 29.96
CA LYS A 658 -14.01 5.36 30.60
C LYS A 658 -13.84 5.51 32.11
N GLN A 659 -14.63 6.40 32.70
CA GLN A 659 -14.87 6.51 34.14
C GLN A 659 -16.36 6.35 34.48
N ASP A 660 -16.68 5.84 35.67
CA ASP A 660 -18.07 5.66 36.09
C ASP A 660 -18.67 6.96 36.68
N THR A 661 -17.83 7.78 37.31
CA THR A 661 -18.23 9.07 37.90
C THR A 661 -18.12 10.21 36.87
N PRO A 662 -19.20 10.96 36.57
CA PRO A 662 -19.17 12.08 35.63
C PRO A 662 -18.54 13.32 36.28
N VAL A 663 -17.22 13.42 36.21
CA VAL A 663 -16.42 14.58 36.62
C VAL A 663 -15.62 15.12 35.44
N GLU A 664 -14.85 16.17 35.67
CA GLU A 664 -13.92 16.70 34.65
C GLU A 664 -13.03 15.58 34.11
N LEU A 665 -13.12 15.35 32.81
CA LEU A 665 -12.35 14.40 32.04
C LEU A 665 -11.66 15.19 30.94
N SER A 666 -10.33 15.23 30.95
CA SER A 666 -9.55 16.01 29.99
C SER A 666 -8.35 15.20 29.55
N LEU A 667 -8.44 14.66 28.34
CA LEU A 667 -7.52 13.67 27.81
C LEU A 667 -6.94 14.10 26.47
N SER A 668 -5.70 13.70 26.24
CA SER A 668 -5.07 13.73 24.92
C SER A 668 -4.48 12.38 24.54
N MET A 669 -4.38 12.13 23.25
CA MET A 669 -3.82 10.92 22.67
C MET A 669 -2.82 11.31 21.58
N ASP A 670 -1.58 10.88 21.76
CA ASP A 670 -0.45 11.12 20.87
C ASP A 670 -0.10 9.86 20.09
N TYR A 671 -0.28 9.93 18.77
CA TYR A 671 0.05 8.90 17.79
C TYR A 671 1.21 9.36 16.90
N ASP A 672 1.72 8.47 16.05
CA ASP A 672 2.85 8.72 15.14
C ASP A 672 2.67 9.84 14.11
N ASN A 673 1.43 10.28 13.88
CA ASN A 673 1.09 11.29 12.88
C ASN A 673 -0.02 12.25 13.38
N CYS A 674 -0.58 12.02 14.57
CA CYS A 674 -1.66 12.86 15.03
C CYS A 674 -1.74 12.99 16.53
N TYR A 675 -2.20 14.15 16.96
CA TYR A 675 -2.46 14.49 18.34
C TYR A 675 -3.94 14.85 18.47
N LEU A 676 -4.68 14.08 19.27
CA LEU A 676 -6.12 14.22 19.45
C LEU A 676 -6.42 14.62 20.90
N THR A 677 -7.40 15.48 21.12
CA THR A 677 -7.85 15.84 22.48
C THR A 677 -9.36 15.73 22.61
N GLY A 678 -9.81 15.29 23.78
CA GLY A 678 -11.22 15.24 24.13
C GLY A 678 -11.40 15.56 25.60
N SER A 679 -12.21 16.58 25.88
CA SER A 679 -12.48 17.02 27.24
C SER A 679 -13.96 17.31 27.47
N SER A 680 -14.43 17.08 28.69
CA SER A 680 -15.74 17.53 29.19
C SER A 680 -15.70 17.75 30.70
N MET A 681 -16.40 18.79 31.17
CA MET A 681 -16.51 19.12 32.60
C MET A 681 -17.31 18.08 33.42
N ALA A 682 -18.05 17.20 32.75
CA ALA A 682 -18.79 16.09 33.36
C ALA A 682 -18.70 14.82 32.50
N GLY A 683 -17.48 14.50 32.03
CA GLY A 683 -17.21 13.39 31.12
C GLY A 683 -17.23 12.02 31.79
N THR A 684 -17.68 11.02 31.05
CA THR A 684 -17.66 9.59 31.44
C THR A 684 -16.82 8.76 30.49
N SER A 685 -16.61 9.18 29.24
CA SER A 685 -15.65 8.51 28.36
C SER A 685 -15.12 9.39 27.24
N VAL A 686 -13.91 9.07 26.78
CA VAL A 686 -13.34 9.59 25.53
C VAL A 686 -12.89 8.42 24.65
N VAL A 687 -13.18 8.50 23.34
CA VAL A 687 -12.66 7.59 22.32
C VAL A 687 -11.69 8.34 21.42
N PHE A 688 -10.56 7.72 21.11
CA PHE A 688 -9.56 8.22 20.17
C PHE A 688 -9.30 7.20 19.08
N ASP A 689 -9.40 7.59 17.82
CA ASP A 689 -8.97 6.82 16.66
C ASP A 689 -8.05 7.67 15.79
N LYS A 690 -6.84 7.15 15.53
CA LYS A 690 -5.82 7.81 14.72
C LYS A 690 -6.27 8.16 13.30
N ASN A 691 -7.32 7.50 12.81
CA ASN A 691 -7.92 7.80 11.51
C ASN A 691 -8.81 9.07 11.51
N GLY A 692 -8.66 9.93 12.53
CA GLY A 692 -9.36 11.20 12.63
C GLY A 692 -10.75 11.07 13.24
N TYR A 693 -10.83 10.47 14.43
CA TYR A 693 -12.06 10.49 15.21
C TYR A 693 -11.77 10.69 16.70
N VAL A 694 -12.51 11.63 17.31
CA VAL A 694 -12.57 11.79 18.76
C VAL A 694 -14.02 11.94 19.20
N GLU A 695 -14.39 11.30 20.30
CA GLU A 695 -15.73 11.39 20.90
C GLU A 695 -15.59 11.55 22.40
N VAL A 696 -16.41 12.43 22.97
CA VAL A 696 -16.61 12.58 24.41
C VAL A 696 -18.08 12.29 24.73
N LEU A 697 -18.31 11.49 25.78
CA LEU A 697 -19.63 11.21 26.36
C LEU A 697 -19.63 11.59 27.83
N GLY A 698 -20.75 12.05 28.36
CA GLY A 698 -20.89 12.52 29.74
C GLY A 698 -22.31 12.93 30.12
N GLU A 699 -22.41 13.71 31.20
CA GLU A 699 -23.59 14.54 31.44
C GLU A 699 -23.50 15.83 30.62
N ALA A 700 -24.62 16.55 30.47
CA ALA A 700 -24.67 17.80 29.72
C ALA A 700 -23.77 18.87 30.36
N ALA A 701 -22.66 19.19 29.69
CA ALA A 701 -21.64 20.10 30.20
C ALA A 701 -20.82 20.72 29.06
N ASP A 702 -19.88 21.59 29.43
CA ASP A 702 -18.92 22.15 28.48
C ASP A 702 -17.97 21.06 27.99
N PHE A 703 -17.64 21.08 26.70
CA PHE A 703 -16.78 20.12 26.05
C PHE A 703 -15.80 20.80 25.10
N SER A 704 -14.66 20.14 24.85
CA SER A 704 -13.75 20.52 23.78
C SER A 704 -13.19 19.29 23.07
N LEU A 705 -13.03 19.42 21.75
CA LEU A 705 -12.47 18.39 20.87
C LEU A 705 -11.41 19.05 19.99
N SER A 706 -10.23 18.44 19.84
CA SER A 706 -9.21 18.93 18.92
C SER A 706 -8.53 17.79 18.16
N MET A 707 -8.12 18.09 16.94
CA MET A 707 -7.32 17.20 16.11
C MET A 707 -6.19 17.98 15.47
N THR A 708 -4.98 17.44 15.58
CA THR A 708 -3.76 17.94 14.93
C THR A 708 -3.10 16.82 14.14
N PHE A 709 -2.74 17.06 12.88
CA PHE A 709 -2.13 16.06 11.99
C PHE A 709 -0.83 16.54 11.36
N ASP A 710 0.16 15.64 11.22
CA ASP A 710 1.43 15.95 10.56
C ASP A 710 1.32 15.86 9.03
N GLU A 711 0.50 14.95 8.52
CA GLU A 711 0.20 14.77 7.11
C GLU A 711 -1.26 14.37 6.88
N ASN A 712 -1.71 14.45 5.61
CA ASN A 712 -3.07 14.07 5.19
C ASN A 712 -4.21 14.87 5.84
N TYR A 713 -3.97 16.15 6.15
CA TYR A 713 -5.00 17.07 6.60
C TYR A 713 -6.06 17.32 5.50
N PRO A 714 -7.34 17.51 5.88
CA PRO A 714 -8.44 17.71 4.93
C PRO A 714 -8.55 19.16 4.42
N THR A 715 -7.85 20.09 5.07
CA THR A 715 -7.84 21.53 4.78
C THR A 715 -6.40 22.04 4.93
N SER A 716 -6.09 23.27 4.55
CA SER A 716 -4.78 23.91 4.79
C SER A 716 -4.37 23.94 6.26
N TRP A 717 -5.33 23.78 7.17
CA TRP A 717 -5.14 23.78 8.60
C TRP A 717 -4.70 22.40 9.07
N PHE A 718 -3.58 22.37 9.79
CA PHE A 718 -3.14 21.13 10.43
C PHE A 718 -3.85 20.88 11.76
N THR A 719 -4.48 21.89 12.36
CA THR A 719 -5.28 21.79 13.59
C THR A 719 -6.69 22.33 13.39
N LEU A 720 -7.68 21.61 13.92
CA LEU A 720 -9.03 22.09 14.18
C LEU A 720 -9.39 21.81 15.65
N SER A 721 -9.89 22.84 16.34
CA SER A 721 -10.41 22.77 17.72
C SER A 721 -11.86 23.24 17.76
N ILE A 722 -12.65 22.57 18.58
CA ILE A 722 -14.07 22.86 18.80
C ILE A 722 -14.30 22.97 20.29
N GLU A 723 -15.00 24.02 20.70
CA GLU A 723 -15.51 24.22 22.05
C GLU A 723 -17.03 24.36 21.98
N GLY A 724 -17.73 23.78 22.94
CA GLY A 724 -19.18 23.88 23.04
C GLY A 724 -19.70 23.70 24.45
N THR A 725 -20.95 24.11 24.67
CA THR A 725 -21.58 24.09 26.00
C THR A 725 -22.82 23.21 26.06
N GLY A 726 -23.05 22.62 27.24
CA GLY A 726 -24.28 21.88 27.56
C GLY A 726 -24.58 20.67 26.67
N ALA A 727 -23.57 19.94 26.20
CA ALA A 727 -23.73 18.70 25.44
C ALA A 727 -23.40 17.48 26.31
N SER A 728 -24.16 16.39 26.16
CA SER A 728 -23.86 15.11 26.83
C SER A 728 -23.10 14.15 25.93
N ASN A 729 -23.12 14.38 24.62
CA ASN A 729 -22.26 13.72 23.66
C ASN A 729 -21.74 14.72 22.62
N ALA A 730 -20.48 14.58 22.26
CA ALA A 730 -19.91 15.32 21.13
C ALA A 730 -18.86 14.44 20.45
N SER A 731 -18.91 14.37 19.13
CA SER A 731 -17.90 13.68 18.33
C SER A 731 -17.46 14.54 17.15
N LEU A 732 -16.18 14.47 16.86
CA LEU A 732 -15.55 15.11 15.72
C LEU A 732 -14.93 14.02 14.86
N LYS A 733 -15.21 14.07 13.56
CA LYS A 733 -14.70 13.12 12.57
C LYS A 733 -14.07 13.86 11.40
N MET A 734 -12.87 13.47 11.02
CA MET A 734 -12.19 13.93 9.82
C MET A 734 -12.83 13.28 8.58
N GLU A 735 -13.09 14.09 7.56
CA GLU A 735 -13.58 13.68 6.25
C GLU A 735 -12.71 14.31 5.16
N LYS A 736 -12.83 13.85 3.91
CA LYS A 736 -11.93 14.24 2.82
C LYS A 736 -11.70 15.75 2.66
N ASP A 737 -12.75 16.56 2.80
CA ASP A 737 -12.74 18.00 2.50
C ASP A 737 -13.08 18.86 3.74
N GLY A 738 -13.04 18.28 4.94
CA GLY A 738 -13.38 18.98 6.17
C GLY A 738 -13.63 18.04 7.35
N TYR A 739 -14.52 18.45 8.24
CA TYR A 739 -14.78 17.76 9.48
C TYR A 739 -16.28 17.70 9.78
N VAL A 740 -16.73 16.58 10.31
CA VAL A 740 -18.11 16.39 10.77
C VAL A 740 -18.13 16.50 12.29
N LEU A 741 -18.82 17.51 12.81
CA LEU A 741 -19.16 17.62 14.23
C LEU A 741 -20.58 17.10 14.44
N THR A 742 -20.74 16.15 15.35
CA THR A 742 -22.06 15.62 15.76
C THR A 742 -22.19 15.72 17.27
N SER A 743 -23.32 16.25 17.74
CA SER A 743 -23.60 16.47 19.16
C SER A 743 -25.10 16.50 19.42
N ASP A 744 -25.52 16.18 20.63
CA ASP A 744 -26.89 16.40 21.08
C ASP A 744 -27.22 17.87 21.37
N ASN A 745 -26.21 18.73 21.48
CA ASN A 745 -26.35 20.17 21.58
C ASN A 745 -25.29 20.93 20.78
N LEU A 746 -25.73 21.75 19.82
CA LEU A 746 -24.90 22.65 19.01
C LEU A 746 -25.36 24.12 19.13
N SER A 747 -25.88 24.54 20.29
CA SER A 747 -26.43 25.89 20.48
C SER A 747 -25.38 26.99 20.71
N ASP A 748 -24.15 26.64 21.04
CA ASP A 748 -23.08 27.60 21.37
C ASP A 748 -21.72 26.96 21.06
N ILE A 749 -21.36 26.97 19.77
CA ILE A 749 -20.16 26.30 19.27
C ILE A 749 -19.17 27.34 18.80
N THR A 750 -17.93 27.20 19.25
CA THR A 750 -16.77 27.93 18.72
C THR A 750 -15.82 26.96 18.04
N VAL A 751 -15.38 27.32 16.85
CA VAL A 751 -14.43 26.56 16.03
C VAL A 751 -13.20 27.43 15.81
N SER A 752 -12.03 26.87 16.06
CA SER A 752 -10.74 27.49 15.81
C SER A 752 -9.85 26.57 14.99
N SER A 753 -9.06 27.11 14.07
CA SER A 753 -8.10 26.36 13.27
C SER A 753 -6.83 27.15 13.02
N CYS A 754 -5.71 26.47 12.75
CA CYS A 754 -4.44 27.13 12.42
C CYS A 754 -3.55 26.33 11.46
N ASN A 755 -2.64 27.05 10.77
CA ASN A 755 -1.64 26.50 9.86
C ASN A 755 -0.20 27.04 10.09
N LYS A 756 0.14 27.38 11.35
CA LYS A 756 1.40 28.01 11.85
C LYS A 756 1.39 29.53 11.71
N ASP A 757 1.01 30.01 10.54
CA ASP A 757 1.10 31.43 10.19
C ASP A 757 -0.25 32.15 10.32
N VAL A 758 -1.34 31.41 10.12
CA VAL A 758 -2.70 31.95 10.08
C VAL A 758 -3.61 31.15 10.99
N SER A 759 -4.54 31.85 11.64
CA SER A 759 -5.63 31.26 12.42
C SER A 759 -7.00 31.74 11.93
N ALA A 760 -7.96 30.82 11.85
CA ALA A 760 -9.35 31.11 11.57
C ALA A 760 -10.23 30.75 12.78
N ASN A 761 -11.25 31.56 13.03
CA ASN A 761 -12.24 31.34 14.09
C ASN A 761 -13.64 31.54 13.51
N ALA A 762 -14.61 30.79 14.04
CA ALA A 762 -16.03 30.98 13.76
C ALA A 762 -16.86 30.50 14.93
N SER A 763 -17.96 31.20 15.21
CA SER A 763 -18.96 30.73 16.17
C SER A 763 -20.31 30.54 15.49
N PHE A 764 -21.10 29.57 15.95
CA PHE A 764 -22.43 29.33 15.43
C PHE A 764 -23.34 28.59 16.44
N SER A 765 -24.63 28.63 16.13
CA SER A 765 -25.67 27.90 16.85
C SER A 765 -26.59 27.21 15.85
N THR A 766 -26.99 25.97 16.14
CA THR A 766 -27.94 25.23 15.31
C THR A 766 -28.73 24.19 16.12
N ASN A 767 -29.91 23.85 15.63
CA ASN A 767 -30.74 22.76 16.17
C ASN A 767 -30.53 21.43 15.42
N TYR A 768 -29.69 21.42 14.38
CA TYR A 768 -29.34 20.19 13.67
C TYR A 768 -28.32 19.38 14.49
N PRO A 769 -28.42 18.04 14.52
CA PRO A 769 -27.54 17.20 15.35
C PRO A 769 -26.12 17.06 14.77
N SER A 770 -25.93 17.40 13.50
CA SER A 770 -24.65 17.25 12.80
C SER A 770 -24.39 18.42 11.85
N VAL A 771 -23.13 18.83 11.76
CA VAL A 771 -22.65 19.85 10.84
C VAL A 771 -21.32 19.46 10.21
N PHE A 772 -21.09 19.93 8.98
CA PHE A 772 -19.84 19.84 8.26
C PHE A 772 -19.12 21.18 8.27
N ILE A 773 -17.93 21.17 8.84
CA ILE A 773 -17.02 22.30 9.00
C ILE A 773 -15.96 22.17 7.91
N TYR A 774 -15.76 23.23 7.12
CA TYR A 774 -14.85 23.20 5.98
C TYR A 774 -14.12 24.53 5.81
N GLU A 775 -13.01 24.49 5.08
CA GLU A 775 -12.25 25.68 4.73
C GLU A 775 -12.89 26.41 3.55
N ILE A 776 -13.23 27.69 3.75
CA ILE A 776 -13.55 28.60 2.63
C ILE A 776 -12.24 29.19 2.09
N ASN A 777 -11.35 29.60 2.99
CA ASN A 777 -9.96 29.99 2.77
C ASN A 777 -9.21 29.93 4.12
N GLU A 778 -7.91 30.15 4.11
CA GLU A 778 -7.02 30.00 5.29
C GLU A 778 -7.45 30.78 6.54
N THR A 779 -8.24 31.86 6.38
CA THR A 779 -8.74 32.72 7.47
C THR A 779 -10.23 32.56 7.78
N THR A 780 -10.97 31.77 6.99
CA THR A 780 -12.45 31.73 7.03
C THR A 780 -12.97 30.31 7.10
N ILE A 781 -13.75 30.02 8.15
CA ILE A 781 -14.42 28.73 8.37
C ILE A 781 -15.86 28.79 7.84
N GLY A 782 -16.23 27.80 7.04
CA GLY A 782 -17.60 27.54 6.61
C GLY A 782 -18.24 26.40 7.40
N VAL A 783 -19.55 26.50 7.63
CA VAL A 783 -20.33 25.48 8.33
C VAL A 783 -21.60 25.16 7.53
N LYS A 784 -21.89 23.87 7.33
CA LYS A 784 -23.13 23.39 6.71
C LYS A 784 -23.81 22.36 7.58
N ALA A 785 -25.14 22.33 7.60
CA ALA A 785 -25.92 21.28 8.25
C ALA A 785 -26.45 20.27 7.23
N ASP A 786 -26.58 19.03 7.69
CA ASP A 786 -27.37 17.98 7.06
C ASP A 786 -28.80 18.10 7.60
N THR A 787 -29.74 18.56 6.76
CA THR A 787 -31.09 18.91 7.20
C THR A 787 -32.11 17.78 7.05
N ASP A 788 -31.82 16.81 6.18
CA ASP A 788 -32.68 15.65 5.91
C ASP A 788 -32.07 14.33 6.42
N ASN A 789 -30.90 14.40 7.06
CA ASN A 789 -30.16 13.29 7.65
C ASN A 789 -29.82 12.21 6.62
N ASN A 790 -29.56 12.62 5.38
CA ASN A 790 -29.19 11.74 4.27
C ASN A 790 -27.67 11.55 4.13
N GLY A 791 -26.87 12.25 4.94
CA GLY A 791 -25.40 12.25 4.90
C GLY A 791 -24.79 13.33 3.99
N THR A 792 -25.60 14.21 3.40
CA THR A 792 -25.17 15.39 2.64
C THR A 792 -25.36 16.64 3.48
N TYR A 793 -24.41 17.58 3.37
CA TYR A 793 -24.47 18.85 4.11
C TYR A 793 -24.78 19.98 3.13
N GLU A 794 -26.06 20.23 2.88
CA GLU A 794 -26.54 21.16 1.86
C GLU A 794 -26.85 22.58 2.37
N THR A 795 -27.13 22.74 3.67
CA THR A 795 -27.61 24.03 4.21
C THR A 795 -26.49 24.79 4.90
N VAL A 796 -26.10 25.95 4.38
CA VAL A 796 -25.09 26.82 5.00
C VAL A 796 -25.62 27.42 6.30
N ILE A 797 -24.89 27.23 7.40
CA ILE A 797 -25.10 27.91 8.67
C ILE A 797 -24.32 29.22 8.63
N LYS A 798 -24.98 30.33 8.98
CA LYS A 798 -24.31 31.61 9.11
C LYS A 798 -23.43 31.57 10.35
N THR A 799 -22.12 31.69 10.15
CA THR A 799 -21.17 31.86 11.25
C THR A 799 -21.09 33.33 11.64
N GLU A 800 -21.00 33.58 12.94
CA GLU A 800 -20.53 34.85 13.44
C GLU A 800 -19.01 34.80 13.39
N SER A 801 -18.41 35.63 12.52
CA SER A 801 -16.97 35.88 12.63
C SER A 801 -16.77 36.66 13.91
N GLU A 802 -15.86 36.25 14.78
CA GLU A 802 -15.36 37.13 15.83
C GLU A 802 -14.98 38.45 15.16
N THR A 803 -15.65 39.53 15.56
CA THR A 803 -15.28 40.87 15.14
C THR A 803 -13.90 41.15 15.71
N VAL A 804 -12.86 41.09 14.88
CA VAL A 804 -11.55 41.60 15.24
C VAL A 804 -11.75 43.08 15.60
N LEU A 805 -11.35 43.45 16.82
CA LEU A 805 -11.57 44.78 17.35
C LEU A 805 -10.77 45.78 16.48
N LEU A 806 -11.42 46.82 15.94
CA LEU A 806 -10.73 47.82 15.12
C LEU A 806 -9.58 48.44 15.94
N GLY A 807 -8.36 48.40 15.39
CA GLY A 807 -7.13 48.87 16.03
C GLY A 807 -6.39 47.84 16.90
N ASP A 808 -6.96 46.66 17.14
CA ASP A 808 -6.28 45.55 17.85
C ASP A 808 -5.40 44.77 16.85
N VAL A 809 -4.17 45.23 16.67
CA VAL A 809 -3.24 44.68 15.68
C VAL A 809 -2.39 43.56 16.23
N ASN A 810 -2.43 43.31 17.54
CA ASN A 810 -1.77 42.15 18.15
C ASN A 810 -2.75 40.98 18.37
N LEU A 811 -4.03 41.17 18.04
CA LEU A 811 -5.11 40.19 18.06
C LEU A 811 -5.32 39.57 19.45
N ASP A 812 -5.07 40.36 20.51
CA ASP A 812 -5.24 39.93 21.91
C ASP A 812 -6.65 40.19 22.46
N ASN A 813 -7.58 40.59 21.57
CA ASN A 813 -8.94 41.01 21.83
C ASN A 813 -9.04 42.24 22.77
N LYS A 814 -7.98 43.06 22.85
CA LYS A 814 -7.95 44.28 23.68
C LYS A 814 -7.24 45.43 22.98
N LEU A 815 -7.97 46.48 22.63
CA LEU A 815 -7.36 47.74 22.20
C LEU A 815 -6.55 48.37 23.34
N ASN A 816 -5.22 48.37 23.23
CA ASN A 816 -4.33 48.91 24.24
C ASN A 816 -3.04 49.53 23.63
N ILE A 817 -2.10 49.93 24.48
CA ILE A 817 -0.88 50.63 24.01
C ILE A 817 0.05 49.72 23.18
N LYS A 818 -0.05 48.40 23.34
CA LYS A 818 0.73 47.43 22.58
C LYS A 818 0.37 47.47 21.10
N ASP A 819 -0.89 47.73 20.78
CA ASP A 819 -1.36 47.86 19.39
C ASP A 819 -0.80 49.08 18.70
N ALA A 820 -0.88 50.24 19.38
CA ALA A 820 -0.23 51.46 18.92
C ALA A 820 1.28 51.24 18.72
N THR A 821 1.92 50.49 19.61
CA THR A 821 3.35 50.15 19.52
C THR A 821 3.65 49.22 18.35
N ALA A 822 2.79 48.24 18.07
CA ALA A 822 2.94 47.31 16.96
C ALA A 822 2.79 48.02 15.61
N ILE A 823 1.81 48.92 15.45
CA ILE A 823 1.69 49.77 14.27
C ILE A 823 2.94 50.65 14.10
N GLN A 824 3.45 51.27 15.18
CA GLN A 824 4.68 52.07 15.11
C GLN A 824 5.89 51.25 14.65
N LYS A 825 6.07 50.04 15.20
CA LYS A 825 7.15 49.14 14.81
C LYS A 825 7.01 48.69 13.35
N HIS A 826 5.79 48.50 12.88
CA HIS A 826 5.53 48.15 11.49
C HIS A 826 5.88 49.28 10.53
N LEU A 827 5.43 50.50 10.83
CA LEU A 827 5.77 51.70 10.05
C LEU A 827 7.29 51.99 10.05
N ALA A 828 7.99 51.60 11.11
CA ALA A 828 9.44 51.69 11.21
C ALA A 828 10.19 50.49 10.59
N THR A 829 9.49 49.56 9.93
CA THR A 829 10.04 48.32 9.33
C THR A 829 10.75 47.40 10.33
N VAL A 830 10.46 47.55 11.62
CA VAL A 830 11.02 46.72 12.71
C VAL A 830 10.27 45.38 12.82
N ILE A 831 8.97 45.38 12.51
CA ILE A 831 8.14 44.17 12.43
C ILE A 831 7.28 44.22 11.17
N THR A 832 6.79 43.07 10.71
CA THR A 832 5.77 43.00 9.67
C THR A 832 4.46 42.57 10.34
N LEU A 833 3.39 43.33 10.14
CA LEU A 833 2.05 42.91 10.55
C LEU A 833 1.50 41.95 9.50
N ASP A 834 0.83 40.90 9.96
CA ASP A 834 0.12 39.97 9.06
C ASP A 834 -1.12 40.65 8.44
N SER A 835 -1.73 39.96 7.48
CA SER A 835 -2.89 40.47 6.73
C SER A 835 -4.11 40.76 7.61
N LYS A 836 -4.30 40.03 8.73
CA LYS A 836 -5.43 40.20 9.64
C LYS A 836 -5.21 41.43 10.53
N ALA A 837 -4.01 41.58 11.09
CA ALA A 837 -3.58 42.77 11.79
C ALA A 837 -3.63 44.02 10.89
N LEU A 838 -3.17 43.91 9.63
CA LEU A 838 -3.25 45.00 8.65
C LEU A 838 -4.69 45.43 8.34
N SER A 839 -5.63 44.48 8.29
CA SER A 839 -7.04 44.76 8.00
C SER A 839 -7.74 45.60 9.08
N VAL A 840 -7.22 45.59 10.30
CA VAL A 840 -7.75 46.37 11.43
C VAL A 840 -6.81 47.50 11.89
N ALA A 841 -5.67 47.67 11.24
CA ALA A 841 -4.66 48.66 11.64
C ALA A 841 -5.02 50.10 11.24
N ASP A 842 -5.86 50.30 10.22
CA ASP A 842 -6.41 51.59 9.79
C ASP A 842 -7.49 52.08 10.77
N PHE A 843 -7.08 52.36 12.00
CA PHE A 843 -7.99 52.67 13.11
C PHE A 843 -8.78 53.96 12.89
N ASN A 844 -8.27 54.91 12.10
CA ASN A 844 -8.99 56.14 11.78
C ASN A 844 -9.85 56.06 10.51
N GLU A 845 -9.84 54.89 9.85
CA GLU A 845 -10.58 54.57 8.61
C GLU A 845 -10.32 55.58 7.47
N ASP A 846 -9.12 56.16 7.39
CA ASP A 846 -8.75 57.13 6.34
C ASP A 846 -8.18 56.46 5.07
N GLY A 847 -8.13 55.12 5.05
CA GLY A 847 -7.65 54.30 3.96
C GLY A 847 -6.12 54.23 3.88
N LYS A 848 -5.40 54.71 4.91
CA LYS A 848 -3.93 54.74 4.93
C LYS A 848 -3.40 54.37 6.30
N LEU A 849 -2.71 53.23 6.39
CA LEU A 849 -1.96 52.90 7.59
C LEU A 849 -0.77 53.85 7.82
N ASN A 850 -0.85 54.71 8.82
CA ASN A 850 0.17 55.71 9.13
C ASN A 850 0.17 56.13 10.62
N ILE A 851 0.98 57.14 10.97
CA ILE A 851 1.12 57.60 12.36
C ILE A 851 -0.18 58.19 12.94
N LYS A 852 -1.16 58.55 12.09
CA LYS A 852 -2.47 59.00 12.53
C LYS A 852 -3.28 57.89 13.18
N ASP A 853 -3.15 56.64 12.73
CA ASP A 853 -3.82 55.48 13.35
C ASP A 853 -3.32 55.28 14.77
N VAL A 854 -1.99 55.29 14.93
CA VAL A 854 -1.31 55.25 16.23
C VAL A 854 -1.81 56.37 17.14
N THR A 855 -1.89 57.60 16.60
CA THR A 855 -2.34 58.77 17.35
C THR A 855 -3.81 58.65 17.77
N SER A 856 -4.65 58.11 16.89
CA SER A 856 -6.07 57.88 17.16
C SER A 856 -6.28 56.79 18.21
N ILE A 857 -5.52 55.69 18.16
CA ILE A 857 -5.54 54.67 19.23
C ILE A 857 -5.13 55.31 20.56
N GLN A 858 -4.03 56.06 20.61
CA GLN A 858 -3.57 56.72 21.84
C GLN A 858 -4.58 57.73 22.39
N LYS A 859 -5.26 58.50 21.54
CA LYS A 859 -6.33 59.43 21.96
C LYS A 859 -7.55 58.69 22.51
N ARG A 860 -7.91 57.55 21.91
CA ARG A 860 -9.00 56.68 22.38
C ARG A 860 -8.69 56.14 23.78
N LEU A 861 -7.46 55.66 24.00
CA LEU A 861 -6.99 55.16 25.29
C LEU A 861 -6.92 56.27 26.36
N ALA A 862 -6.68 57.52 25.95
CA ALA A 862 -6.67 58.68 26.84
C ALA A 862 -8.07 59.28 27.10
N GLY A 863 -9.14 58.73 26.50
CA GLY A 863 -10.51 59.24 26.66
C GLY A 863 -10.77 60.57 25.95
N ILE A 864 -10.01 60.88 24.90
CA ILE A 864 -10.08 62.16 24.14
C ILE A 864 -10.86 61.99 22.83
N LEU A 865 -11.25 60.75 22.47
CA LEU A 865 -12.02 60.37 21.28
C LEU A 865 -13.37 59.72 21.61
#